data_AF-A0A8H7WSW6-F1
#
_entry.id   AF-A0A8H7WSW6-F1
#
_cell.length_a   1.000
_cell.length_b   1.000
_cell.length_c   1.000
_cell.angle_alpha   90.00
_cell.angle_beta   90.00
_cell.angle_gamma   90.00
#
_symmetry.space_group_name_H-M   'P 1'
#
loop_
_entity.id
_entity.type
_entity.pdbx_description
1 polymer ?
#
loop_
_entity_poly.entity_id
_entity_poly.type
_entity_poly.pdbx_seq_one_letter_code
_entity_poly.pdbx_strand_id
1 'polypeptide(L)'
;MADSPQSSSTATLPTTGHDRDMDLEKDDTLDPVDRQNVDLEKGKEEQQTPPVVLDWDGPDDPENPMNWPQWKRNFHVVPPAVISFAATLGSSIYTPAVPTIMEKWNVSSTVALLPLTVYVLALGFGPILAAPLSETYGRHVVYLSSAPLGALFTMGAGFSQNIQTLCILRFFSGLAFSPALAIGAGSIADVNRPEHRAIPSALYILSPFLGPALGPVIGAFVTVRKGWRWTQWTLIFFAIFAFILTTFARETHKSTILTRRAKRLGLPPPASLFPNRSAKIRFLVTVTLIRPLNMLITEPIVAFLSLYVSFNFSVLFAFFAAFPYVFKGVYGFTTEQAGLVFLAIGIGSGLAVPTVIACDFWLYQPKVREAKKNGGNGGVAPEYRLYPAMIGSVGLPVGLFWFAWSARSDVSWASPVVAAIPFAWGNLSIFIAAATYLIDAYQALNGASAVAANGLLRYTLGGVFPLFTLQMYRNLGIDWATSLLGFIAVGLMPVPWVLFKFGKQIRKRSANEIEMQAIKSRLEDVFTLVSMQSLERLDPNYVIMGNSIGYNAIGHDQYPMDESIISRTWRMEFPFMTIQTPSTMCLLGLDPKLAARMVVSERTDLSMLTAPHFSSKLNFQYEDAISAFGYFYGKMQHWYPVLHQDFFNLYLEKMGSDVNLSTDSCLVLIVAAIGSVYRSSSLATAYSRRPDAGYIGKALSMIPCVHLEFSLRSTQCLLLLSVYYNCIGKPCQAHDYILMASCKAQALFKCHFYDDDNDAIELLRRIFWSILLIETELGYHLDMPESNIWKFDDRILLPGIHTSWEPFHSTQQYIIEQRRPPHSSALTSNDTKAYFLAAISMCRMMRRCFASVVLFNNKEVYAPIIANELANQLDKWYEHLPSSLKFVRPRNLSFATDESLPFSGLGTGTEAGTGSTSSQAAVTRFLEMQFYQCLISTYWPAVYSILYLDTAPDTTLVDCSRFFDAYVGLVSSITDTITSCPHTPWNFYAR
;
A
#
# COMPACT_ATOMS: atom_id res chain seq x y z
N MET A 1 39.08 15.56 44.89
CA MET A 1 40.49 15.75 45.29
C MET A 1 41.31 15.26 44.10
N ALA A 2 41.76 16.13 43.19
CA ALA A 2 42.77 17.19 43.40
C ALA A 2 44.15 16.54 43.65
N ASP A 3 45.21 16.77 42.87
CA ASP A 3 45.42 17.65 41.69
C ASP A 3 46.45 17.05 40.71
N SER A 4 46.53 17.59 39.48
CA SER A 4 47.70 17.45 38.59
C SER A 4 48.88 18.30 39.08
N PRO A 5 50.14 18.06 38.64
CA PRO A 5 50.67 18.96 37.59
C PRO A 5 51.79 18.40 36.67
N GLN A 6 51.99 19.08 35.52
CA GLN A 6 53.28 19.45 34.84
C GLN A 6 54.27 18.34 34.40
N SER A 7 54.55 18.15 33.09
CA SER A 7 55.55 18.84 32.23
C SER A 7 57.01 18.62 32.66
N SER A 8 58.04 18.39 31.82
CA SER A 8 58.27 18.71 30.39
C SER A 8 59.50 17.97 29.82
N SER A 9 59.71 18.00 28.48
CA SER A 9 61.02 17.88 27.76
C SER A 9 61.83 16.55 27.92
N THR A 10 62.67 16.07 26.99
CA THR A 10 63.39 16.68 25.85
C THR A 10 63.72 15.60 24.79
N ALA A 11 64.05 15.99 23.55
CA ALA A 11 64.36 15.09 22.43
C ALA A 11 65.87 14.89 22.17
N THR A 12 66.25 13.79 21.48
CA THR A 12 67.39 13.62 20.54
C THR A 12 67.28 12.23 19.86
N LEU A 13 67.06 12.10 18.53
CA LEU A 13 68.03 11.99 17.41
C LEU A 13 68.83 10.65 17.34
N PRO A 14 69.34 10.18 16.16
CA PRO A 14 68.93 10.41 14.75
C PRO A 14 69.00 9.15 13.81
N THR A 15 68.92 9.40 12.48
CA THR A 15 69.20 8.51 11.30
C THR A 15 68.11 7.50 10.91
N THR A 16 67.84 7.11 9.64
CA THR A 16 68.12 7.60 8.25
C THR A 16 67.08 6.90 7.31
N GLY A 17 66.87 7.21 6.01
CA GLY A 17 67.41 8.19 5.05
C GLY A 17 67.07 7.79 3.59
N HIS A 18 67.27 8.68 2.60
CA HIS A 18 67.04 8.50 1.12
C HIS A 18 65.57 8.31 0.63
N ASP A 19 65.11 8.90 -0.49
CA ASP A 19 65.64 10.03 -1.31
C ASP A 19 64.62 10.49 -2.39
N ARG A 20 64.82 11.71 -2.96
CA ARG A 20 64.21 12.33 -4.18
C ARG A 20 62.86 13.05 -4.06
N ASP A 21 62.92 14.36 -3.79
CA ASP A 21 62.86 15.47 -4.80
C ASP A 21 62.09 15.22 -6.11
N MET A 22 61.37 16.15 -6.74
CA MET A 22 61.34 17.65 -6.72
C MET A 22 59.93 18.06 -7.28
N ASP A 23 59.34 19.26 -7.14
CA ASP A 23 59.83 20.63 -7.39
C ASP A 23 59.01 21.71 -6.61
N LEU A 24 59.44 22.97 -6.72
CA LEU A 24 59.13 24.13 -5.86
C LEU A 24 58.20 25.20 -6.48
N GLU A 25 57.92 26.22 -5.63
CA GLU A 25 57.57 27.64 -5.90
C GLU A 25 56.11 28.04 -5.57
N LYS A 26 55.88 28.69 -4.41
CA LYS A 26 55.94 30.15 -4.15
C LYS A 26 54.83 30.96 -4.84
N ASP A 27 53.96 31.60 -4.05
CA ASP A 27 54.26 32.99 -3.63
C ASP A 27 53.47 33.39 -2.37
N ASP A 28 54.04 34.32 -1.58
CA ASP A 28 53.42 34.92 -0.40
C ASP A 28 52.74 36.25 -0.76
N THR A 29 51.44 36.40 -0.50
CA THR A 29 50.81 37.69 -0.10
C THR A 29 49.34 37.47 0.26
N LEU A 30 48.91 37.82 1.48
CA LEU A 30 47.57 38.35 1.82
C LEU A 30 47.49 38.74 3.31
N ASP A 31 46.43 39.50 3.66
CA ASP A 31 46.38 40.44 4.78
C ASP A 31 46.03 39.85 6.17
N PRO A 32 46.23 40.60 7.28
CA PRO A 32 45.97 40.14 8.66
C PRO A 32 44.50 39.80 8.99
N VAL A 33 43.57 39.99 8.05
CA VAL A 33 42.13 39.73 8.23
C VAL A 33 41.81 38.23 8.17
N ASP A 34 42.58 37.43 7.43
CA ASP A 34 42.29 36.00 7.25
C ASP A 34 42.60 35.10 8.46
N ARG A 35 43.35 35.62 9.45
CA ARG A 35 43.58 34.86 10.70
C ARG A 35 42.32 34.64 11.54
N GLN A 36 41.24 35.40 11.32
CA GLN A 36 39.96 35.15 11.98
C GLN A 36 39.05 34.16 11.24
N ASN A 37 39.33 33.87 9.96
CA ASN A 37 38.60 32.86 9.18
C ASN A 37 39.17 31.45 9.42
N VAL A 38 40.49 31.31 9.54
CA VAL A 38 41.16 30.01 9.72
C VAL A 38 40.81 29.31 11.04
N ASP A 39 40.51 30.06 12.12
CA ASP A 39 40.07 29.49 13.41
C ASP A 39 38.56 29.13 13.46
N LEU A 40 37.77 29.49 12.43
CA LEU A 40 36.40 28.98 12.24
C LEU A 40 36.34 27.75 11.34
N GLU A 41 37.38 27.49 10.53
CA GLU A 41 37.43 26.34 9.60
C GLU A 41 37.90 25.03 10.23
N LYS A 42 38.37 25.02 11.48
CA LYS A 42 38.62 23.78 12.26
C LYS A 42 37.41 23.31 13.09
N GLY A 43 36.25 23.95 12.94
CA GLY A 43 35.03 23.67 13.72
C GLY A 43 33.89 22.98 12.97
N LYS A 44 34.10 22.55 11.72
CA LYS A 44 33.09 21.85 10.90
C LYS A 44 33.61 20.53 10.36
N GLU A 45 33.80 19.57 11.27
CA GLU A 45 33.66 18.16 10.87
C GLU A 45 32.29 17.96 10.23
N GLU A 46 32.23 17.10 9.22
CA GLU A 46 31.01 16.77 8.50
C GLU A 46 29.90 16.36 9.47
N GLN A 47 28.86 17.18 9.60
CA GLN A 47 27.56 16.69 10.09
C GLN A 47 26.95 15.84 8.97
N GLN A 48 27.46 14.61 8.86
CA GLN A 48 26.89 13.55 8.05
C GLN A 48 25.42 13.42 8.43
N THR A 49 24.53 13.83 7.53
CA THR A 49 23.09 13.58 7.66
C THR A 49 22.93 12.08 7.86
N PRO A 50 22.46 11.62 9.03
CA PRO A 50 22.80 10.27 9.44
C PRO A 50 21.98 9.29 8.57
N PRO A 51 22.60 8.21 8.04
CA PRO A 51 22.04 7.41 6.95
C PRO A 51 20.83 6.59 7.38
N VAL A 52 19.61 7.06 7.07
CA VAL A 52 18.36 6.38 7.45
C VAL A 52 18.36 4.94 6.91
N VAL A 53 18.36 3.95 7.82
CA VAL A 53 18.34 2.52 7.44
C VAL A 53 16.92 2.14 6.98
N LEU A 54 16.66 2.30 5.68
CA LEU A 54 15.39 1.92 5.04
C LEU A 54 15.34 0.41 4.71
N ASP A 55 16.42 -0.18 4.20
CA ASP A 55 16.53 -1.64 4.00
C ASP A 55 17.92 -2.20 4.39
N TRP A 56 18.15 -3.50 4.12
CA TRP A 56 19.43 -4.19 4.23
C TRP A 56 20.49 -3.58 3.29
N ASP A 57 21.78 -3.69 3.66
CA ASP A 57 22.89 -3.11 2.86
C ASP A 57 23.12 -3.81 1.50
N GLY A 58 22.39 -4.90 1.24
CA GLY A 58 22.50 -5.66 0.00
C GLY A 58 21.82 -7.03 0.08
N PRO A 59 21.79 -7.79 -1.04
CA PRO A 59 21.13 -9.09 -1.11
C PRO A 59 21.77 -10.14 -0.19
N ASP A 60 23.03 -9.97 0.20
CA ASP A 60 23.82 -10.88 1.04
C ASP A 60 24.08 -10.36 2.48
N ASP A 61 23.34 -9.33 2.94
CA ASP A 61 23.50 -8.76 4.29
C ASP A 61 23.43 -9.85 5.39
N PRO A 62 24.41 -9.95 6.30
CA PRO A 62 24.45 -10.98 7.34
C PRO A 62 23.42 -10.79 8.48
N GLU A 63 22.85 -9.60 8.64
CA GLU A 63 21.71 -9.35 9.56
C GLU A 63 20.38 -9.86 8.98
N ASN A 64 20.26 -10.03 7.65
CA ASN A 64 19.08 -10.61 7.01
C ASN A 64 18.90 -12.10 7.39
N PRO A 65 17.78 -12.49 8.06
CA PRO A 65 17.57 -13.87 8.50
C PRO A 65 17.52 -14.92 7.38
N MET A 66 17.23 -14.52 6.14
CA MET A 66 17.19 -15.44 4.99
C MET A 66 18.58 -15.89 4.52
N ASN A 67 19.63 -15.11 4.81
CA ASN A 67 21.00 -15.37 4.36
C ASN A 67 21.82 -16.18 5.38
N TRP A 68 21.24 -16.51 6.52
CA TRP A 68 21.90 -17.31 7.55
C TRP A 68 22.20 -18.75 7.07
N PRO A 69 23.29 -19.38 7.56
CA PRO A 69 23.59 -20.76 7.24
C PRO A 69 22.46 -21.70 7.70
N GLN A 70 22.25 -22.80 6.97
CA GLN A 70 21.06 -23.63 7.10
C GLN A 70 20.85 -24.21 8.52
N TRP A 71 21.94 -24.52 9.24
CA TRP A 71 21.87 -24.95 10.64
C TRP A 71 21.28 -23.86 11.56
N LYS A 72 21.67 -22.59 11.37
CA LYS A 72 21.17 -21.43 12.12
C LYS A 72 19.73 -21.15 11.76
N ARG A 73 19.35 -21.26 10.47
CA ARG A 73 17.97 -21.14 10.01
C ARG A 73 17.07 -22.19 10.66
N ASN A 74 17.49 -23.46 10.63
CA ASN A 74 16.76 -24.57 11.24
C ASN A 74 16.66 -24.40 12.77
N PHE A 75 17.73 -23.94 13.44
CA PHE A 75 17.70 -23.65 14.87
C PHE A 75 16.60 -22.66 15.25
N HIS A 76 16.36 -21.61 14.46
CA HIS A 76 15.29 -20.63 14.74
C HIS A 76 13.86 -21.17 14.56
N VAL A 77 13.69 -22.36 13.98
CA VAL A 77 12.41 -23.08 13.92
C VAL A 77 12.15 -23.88 15.21
N VAL A 78 13.21 -24.29 15.93
CA VAL A 78 13.09 -25.18 17.10
C VAL A 78 12.40 -24.51 18.30
N PRO A 79 12.79 -23.30 18.80
CA PRO A 79 12.11 -22.66 19.92
C PRO A 79 10.59 -22.50 19.73
N PRO A 80 10.06 -21.92 18.63
CA PRO A 80 8.61 -21.81 18.46
C PRO A 80 7.93 -23.18 18.31
N ALA A 81 8.61 -24.19 17.74
CA ALA A 81 8.08 -25.56 17.71
C ALA A 81 7.99 -26.18 19.10
N VAL A 82 9.00 -26.00 19.97
CA VAL A 82 8.99 -26.53 21.34
C VAL A 82 7.97 -25.81 22.23
N ILE A 83 7.82 -24.47 22.11
CA ILE A 83 6.77 -23.73 22.82
C ILE A 83 5.38 -24.17 22.34
N SER A 84 5.18 -24.35 21.03
CA SER A 84 3.90 -24.83 20.45
C SER A 84 3.57 -26.26 20.89
N PHE A 85 4.57 -27.13 20.99
CA PHE A 85 4.43 -28.46 21.56
C PHE A 85 4.05 -28.39 23.04
N ALA A 86 4.75 -27.59 23.85
CA ALA A 86 4.44 -27.42 25.27
C ALA A 86 3.01 -26.87 25.48
N ALA A 87 2.61 -25.85 24.72
CA ALA A 87 1.26 -25.28 24.75
C ALA A 87 0.18 -26.35 24.53
N THR A 88 0.32 -27.15 23.47
CA THR A 88 -0.69 -28.14 23.08
C THR A 88 -0.63 -29.42 23.93
N LEU A 89 0.56 -29.84 24.37
CA LEU A 89 0.74 -30.86 25.42
C LEU A 89 0.04 -30.42 26.72
N GLY A 90 0.15 -29.15 27.09
CA GLY A 90 -0.49 -28.57 28.27
C GLY A 90 -2.01 -28.67 28.26
N SER A 91 -2.65 -28.72 27.10
CA SER A 91 -4.10 -28.94 26.98
C SER A 91 -4.52 -30.36 27.37
N SER A 92 -3.74 -31.36 26.97
CA SER A 92 -4.11 -32.78 26.99
C SER A 92 -3.50 -33.58 28.15
N ILE A 93 -2.36 -33.15 28.70
CA ILE A 93 -1.65 -33.81 29.82
C ILE A 93 -2.48 -33.92 31.11
N TYR A 94 -3.48 -33.05 31.26
CA TYR A 94 -4.41 -33.06 32.38
C TYR A 94 -5.45 -34.19 32.30
N THR A 95 -5.78 -34.67 31.10
CA THR A 95 -6.87 -35.64 30.85
C THR A 95 -6.82 -36.88 31.75
N PRO A 96 -5.68 -37.56 31.96
CA PRO A 96 -5.64 -38.79 32.76
C PRO A 96 -5.89 -38.56 34.25
N ALA A 97 -5.79 -37.32 34.72
CA ALA A 97 -6.07 -36.91 36.10
C ALA A 97 -7.54 -36.58 36.38
N VAL A 98 -8.39 -36.47 35.35
CA VAL A 98 -9.81 -36.13 35.50
C VAL A 98 -10.53 -37.01 36.55
N PRO A 99 -10.36 -38.35 36.59
CA PRO A 99 -11.01 -39.18 37.63
C PRO A 99 -10.55 -38.83 39.05
N THR A 100 -9.25 -38.64 39.26
CA THR A 100 -8.68 -38.26 40.58
C THR A 100 -9.15 -36.87 41.02
N ILE A 101 -9.42 -35.97 40.08
CA ILE A 101 -9.99 -34.64 40.34
C ILE A 101 -11.46 -34.72 40.71
N MET A 102 -12.25 -35.54 39.99
CA MET A 102 -13.65 -35.80 40.31
C MET A 102 -13.81 -36.30 41.74
N GLU A 103 -13.00 -37.29 42.13
CA GLU A 103 -12.98 -37.86 43.48
C GLU A 103 -12.53 -36.81 44.52
N LYS A 104 -11.38 -36.15 44.31
CA LYS A 104 -10.80 -35.23 45.29
C LYS A 104 -11.71 -34.05 45.67
N TRP A 105 -12.45 -33.50 44.71
CA TRP A 105 -13.33 -32.34 44.93
C TRP A 105 -14.83 -32.68 44.85
N ASN A 106 -15.18 -33.96 44.74
CA ASN A 106 -16.54 -34.46 44.58
C ASN A 106 -17.35 -33.73 43.50
N VAL A 107 -16.77 -33.58 42.30
CA VAL A 107 -17.36 -32.86 41.16
C VAL A 107 -17.74 -33.79 40.01
N SER A 108 -18.73 -33.39 39.20
CA SER A 108 -19.13 -34.14 38.02
C SER A 108 -18.02 -34.20 36.96
N SER A 109 -18.08 -35.19 36.08
CA SER A 109 -17.10 -35.36 34.99
C SER A 109 -17.03 -34.15 34.06
N THR A 110 -18.16 -33.48 33.79
CA THR A 110 -18.20 -32.25 33.00
C THR A 110 -17.46 -31.11 33.69
N VAL A 111 -17.64 -30.93 35.01
CA VAL A 111 -16.92 -29.90 35.79
C VAL A 111 -15.42 -30.22 35.86
N ALA A 112 -15.05 -31.49 36.02
CA ALA A 112 -13.66 -31.93 35.99
C ALA A 112 -12.98 -31.80 34.60
N LEU A 113 -13.74 -31.65 33.51
CA LEU A 113 -13.21 -31.38 32.15
C LEU A 113 -13.12 -29.88 31.82
N LEU A 114 -13.68 -28.99 32.64
CA LEU A 114 -13.56 -27.54 32.46
C LEU A 114 -12.10 -27.04 32.42
N PRO A 115 -11.15 -27.52 33.25
CA PRO A 115 -9.75 -27.06 33.20
C PRO A 115 -9.00 -27.44 31.93
N LEU A 116 -9.48 -28.42 31.16
CA LEU A 116 -9.03 -28.67 29.79
C LEU A 116 -9.68 -27.66 28.84
N THR A 117 -11.01 -27.54 28.90
CA THR A 117 -11.81 -26.67 28.04
C THR A 117 -11.31 -25.22 28.05
N VAL A 118 -11.19 -24.59 29.23
CA VAL A 118 -10.78 -23.19 29.36
C VAL A 118 -9.34 -22.96 28.90
N TYR A 119 -8.46 -23.95 29.05
CA TYR A 119 -7.10 -23.90 28.55
C TYR A 119 -7.08 -23.88 27.01
N VAL A 120 -7.89 -24.73 26.37
CA VAL A 120 -7.99 -24.81 24.90
C VAL A 120 -8.62 -23.55 24.31
N LEU A 121 -9.67 -23.01 24.94
CA LEU A 121 -10.24 -21.72 24.55
C LEU A 121 -9.20 -20.60 24.63
N ALA A 122 -8.38 -20.58 25.69
CA ALA A 122 -7.31 -19.61 25.84
C ALA A 122 -6.19 -19.75 24.78
N LEU A 123 -5.91 -20.98 24.28
CA LEU A 123 -5.03 -21.18 23.11
C LEU A 123 -5.57 -20.51 21.84
N GLY A 124 -6.90 -20.40 21.70
CA GLY A 124 -7.54 -19.67 20.61
C GLY A 124 -7.53 -18.16 20.76
N PHE A 125 -7.67 -17.65 21.99
CA PHE A 125 -7.71 -16.20 22.24
C PHE A 125 -6.34 -15.52 22.28
N GLY A 126 -5.31 -16.16 22.84
CA GLY A 126 -4.02 -15.48 23.03
C GLY A 126 -3.27 -15.06 21.75
N PRO A 127 -3.41 -15.74 20.59
CA PRO A 127 -2.92 -15.24 19.30
C PRO A 127 -3.40 -13.82 18.93
N ILE A 128 -4.62 -13.45 19.33
CA ILE A 128 -5.23 -12.13 19.06
C ILE A 128 -4.43 -11.01 19.74
N LEU A 129 -3.89 -11.29 20.94
CA LEU A 129 -3.03 -10.37 21.70
C LEU A 129 -1.57 -10.46 21.23
N ALA A 130 -1.13 -11.67 20.87
CA ALA A 130 0.26 -11.98 20.59
C ALA A 130 0.75 -11.45 19.23
N ALA A 131 -0.03 -11.59 18.16
CA ALA A 131 0.36 -11.11 16.83
C ALA A 131 0.65 -9.59 16.82
N PRO A 132 -0.22 -8.70 17.35
CA PRO A 132 0.04 -7.27 17.50
C PRO A 132 1.32 -6.91 18.27
N LEU A 133 1.62 -7.68 19.32
CA LEU A 133 2.83 -7.51 20.13
C LEU A 133 4.09 -7.93 19.34
N SER A 134 3.99 -8.99 18.53
CA SER A 134 5.12 -9.51 17.74
C SER A 134 5.56 -8.56 16.63
N GLU A 135 4.60 -7.87 15.99
CA GLU A 135 4.89 -6.84 14.98
C GLU A 135 5.45 -5.55 15.60
N THR A 136 5.16 -5.28 16.87
CA THR A 136 5.57 -4.05 17.56
C THR A 136 6.91 -4.18 18.29
N TYR A 137 7.12 -5.29 18.99
CA TYR A 137 8.30 -5.51 19.85
C TYR A 137 9.30 -6.52 19.26
N GLY A 138 8.93 -7.20 18.18
CA GLY A 138 9.67 -8.29 17.57
C GLY A 138 9.19 -9.66 18.05
N ARG A 139 9.45 -10.71 17.26
CA ARG A 139 8.97 -12.07 17.53
C ARG A 139 9.73 -12.71 18.68
N HIS A 140 11.03 -12.42 18.81
CA HIS A 140 11.87 -12.97 19.87
C HIS A 140 11.40 -12.55 21.28
N VAL A 141 11.07 -11.28 21.46
CA VAL A 141 10.58 -10.73 22.74
C VAL A 141 9.28 -11.40 23.18
N VAL A 142 8.39 -11.73 22.23
CA VAL A 142 7.15 -12.44 22.55
C VAL A 142 7.42 -13.89 22.98
N TYR A 143 8.31 -14.63 22.31
CA TYR A 143 8.70 -15.97 22.78
C TYR A 143 9.37 -15.95 24.16
N LEU A 144 10.26 -14.98 24.38
CA LEU A 144 11.02 -14.84 25.63
C LEU A 144 10.13 -14.49 26.82
N SER A 145 9.02 -13.76 26.60
CA SER A 145 8.06 -13.41 27.65
C SER A 145 6.93 -14.43 27.83
N SER A 146 6.46 -15.06 26.75
CA SER A 146 5.36 -16.04 26.76
C SER A 146 5.68 -17.31 27.56
N ALA A 147 6.85 -17.92 27.34
CA ALA A 147 7.25 -19.15 28.02
C ALA A 147 7.33 -19.03 29.57
N PRO A 148 8.02 -18.04 30.17
CA PRO A 148 8.07 -17.90 31.61
C PRO A 148 6.72 -17.47 32.21
N LEU A 149 5.94 -16.63 31.51
CA LEU A 149 4.61 -16.24 31.98
C LEU A 149 3.65 -17.46 32.02
N GLY A 150 3.69 -18.31 31.00
CA GLY A 150 2.96 -19.58 30.98
C GLY A 150 3.43 -20.53 32.09
N ALA A 151 4.74 -20.60 32.36
CA ALA A 151 5.29 -21.39 33.46
C ALA A 151 4.82 -20.90 34.85
N LEU A 152 4.77 -19.59 35.08
CA LEU A 152 4.27 -18.98 36.33
C LEU A 152 2.79 -19.31 36.58
N PHE A 153 1.92 -19.15 35.57
CA PHE A 153 0.51 -19.52 35.71
C PHE A 153 0.31 -21.03 35.88
N THR A 154 1.14 -21.85 35.22
CA THR A 154 1.15 -23.32 35.39
C THR A 154 1.58 -23.72 36.80
N MET A 155 2.55 -23.00 37.39
CA MET A 155 2.99 -23.20 38.76
C MET A 155 1.86 -22.90 39.76
N GLY A 156 1.17 -21.77 39.56
CA GLY A 156 -0.04 -21.47 40.32
C GLY A 156 -1.13 -22.54 40.17
N ALA A 157 -1.35 -23.06 38.96
CA ALA A 157 -2.28 -24.15 38.71
C ALA A 157 -1.89 -25.44 39.48
N GLY A 158 -0.61 -25.76 39.60
CA GLY A 158 -0.11 -26.86 40.43
C GLY A 158 -0.38 -26.67 41.93
N PHE A 159 -0.29 -25.43 42.44
CA PHE A 159 -0.59 -25.09 43.83
C PHE A 159 -2.10 -24.93 44.14
N SER A 160 -2.97 -24.94 43.12
CA SER A 160 -4.41 -24.75 43.32
C SER A 160 -5.02 -25.79 44.28
N GLN A 161 -5.97 -25.33 45.10
CA GLN A 161 -6.65 -26.12 46.13
C GLN A 161 -8.14 -26.36 45.83
N ASN A 162 -8.70 -25.66 44.83
CA ASN A 162 -10.08 -25.81 44.37
C ASN A 162 -10.15 -25.73 42.82
N ILE A 163 -11.25 -26.24 42.26
CA ILE A 163 -11.44 -26.36 40.80
C ILE A 163 -11.50 -25.01 40.09
N GLN A 164 -12.04 -23.96 40.74
CA GLN A 164 -12.18 -22.62 40.18
C GLN A 164 -10.80 -21.98 39.93
N THR A 165 -9.90 -22.04 40.92
CA THR A 165 -8.53 -21.52 40.78
C THR A 165 -7.75 -22.32 39.74
N LEU A 166 -7.96 -23.64 39.68
CA LEU A 166 -7.36 -24.49 38.64
C LEU A 166 -7.81 -24.05 37.23
N CYS A 167 -9.11 -23.80 37.02
CA CYS A 167 -9.64 -23.28 35.76
C CYS A 167 -9.04 -21.92 35.39
N ILE A 168 -9.06 -20.94 36.31
CA ILE A 168 -8.58 -19.57 36.05
C ILE A 168 -7.09 -19.56 35.71
N LEU A 169 -6.26 -20.25 36.49
CA LEU A 169 -4.81 -20.28 36.25
C LEU A 169 -4.45 -21.10 35.00
N ARG A 170 -5.23 -22.13 34.65
CA ARG A 170 -5.07 -22.85 33.38
C ARG A 170 -5.53 -22.03 32.17
N PHE A 171 -6.56 -21.19 32.29
CA PHE A 171 -6.91 -20.21 31.26
C PHE A 171 -5.74 -19.26 31.00
N PHE A 172 -5.18 -18.62 32.04
CA PHE A 172 -4.04 -17.71 31.85
C PHE A 172 -2.76 -18.42 31.38
N SER A 173 -2.51 -19.66 31.81
CA SER A 173 -1.42 -20.49 31.29
C SER A 173 -1.58 -20.77 29.79
N GLY A 174 -2.76 -21.20 29.34
CA GLY A 174 -3.04 -21.41 27.93
C GLY A 174 -2.90 -20.12 27.11
N LEU A 175 -3.46 -19.01 27.61
CA LEU A 175 -3.33 -17.69 26.98
C LEU A 175 -1.86 -17.31 26.78
N ALA A 176 -1.04 -17.49 27.82
CA ALA A 176 0.38 -17.15 27.81
C ALA A 176 1.25 -18.06 26.94
N PHE A 177 0.93 -19.36 26.80
CA PHE A 177 1.67 -20.28 25.92
C PHE A 177 1.26 -20.22 24.44
N SER A 178 0.05 -19.76 24.16
CA SER A 178 -0.50 -19.66 22.80
C SER A 178 0.29 -18.82 21.75
N PRO A 179 1.09 -17.78 22.09
CA PRO A 179 1.75 -16.93 21.10
C PRO A 179 2.55 -17.68 20.04
N ALA A 180 3.22 -18.77 20.44
CA ALA A 180 4.03 -19.57 19.54
C ALA A 180 3.23 -20.28 18.43
N LEU A 181 1.94 -20.53 18.64
CA LEU A 181 1.06 -21.22 17.69
C LEU A 181 0.66 -20.36 16.48
N ALA A 182 0.78 -19.03 16.60
CA ALA A 182 0.48 -18.09 15.52
C ALA A 182 1.74 -17.43 14.97
N ILE A 183 2.65 -16.99 15.84
CA ILE A 183 3.86 -16.27 15.44
C ILE A 183 4.89 -17.23 14.81
N GLY A 184 4.89 -18.51 15.19
CA GLY A 184 5.86 -19.51 14.71
C GLY A 184 5.86 -19.69 13.20
N ALA A 185 4.67 -19.72 12.56
CA ALA A 185 4.55 -19.73 11.10
C ALA A 185 5.16 -18.47 10.46
N GLY A 186 5.02 -17.32 11.12
CA GLY A 186 5.68 -16.06 10.73
C GLY A 186 7.20 -16.14 10.83
N SER A 187 7.75 -16.59 11.97
CA SER A 187 9.21 -16.78 12.14
C SER A 187 9.82 -17.71 11.09
N ILE A 188 9.10 -18.76 10.70
CA ILE A 188 9.55 -19.66 9.62
C ILE A 188 9.56 -18.95 8.27
N ALA A 189 8.63 -18.00 8.06
CA ALA A 189 8.54 -17.23 6.84
C ALA A 189 9.71 -16.23 6.69
N ASP A 190 10.12 -15.53 7.75
CA ASP A 190 11.25 -14.57 7.64
C ASP A 190 12.59 -15.26 7.41
N VAL A 191 12.73 -16.49 7.90
CA VAL A 191 14.00 -17.24 7.90
C VAL A 191 14.12 -18.18 6.68
N ASN A 192 13.04 -18.40 5.93
CA ASN A 192 13.03 -19.30 4.78
C ASN A 192 12.39 -18.67 3.52
N ARG A 193 13.20 -18.59 2.45
CA ARG A 193 12.76 -18.25 1.09
C ARG A 193 11.60 -19.17 0.66
N PRO A 194 10.59 -18.69 -0.09
CA PRO A 194 9.36 -19.44 -0.37
C PRO A 194 9.57 -20.85 -0.94
N GLU A 195 10.56 -21.01 -1.83
CA GLU A 195 10.87 -22.26 -2.53
C GLU A 195 11.34 -23.40 -1.62
N HIS A 196 11.87 -23.08 -0.43
CA HIS A 196 12.36 -24.06 0.56
C HIS A 196 11.55 -24.06 1.86
N ARG A 197 10.44 -23.32 1.92
CA ARG A 197 9.65 -23.11 3.14
C ARG A 197 8.80 -24.32 3.55
N ALA A 198 8.43 -25.18 2.58
CA ALA A 198 7.48 -26.28 2.81
C ALA A 198 7.92 -27.27 3.91
N ILE A 199 9.16 -27.76 3.87
CA ILE A 199 9.66 -28.76 4.84
C ILE A 199 9.74 -28.17 6.27
N PRO A 200 10.38 -27.00 6.51
CA PRO A 200 10.37 -26.37 7.84
C PRO A 200 8.96 -26.08 8.38
N SER A 201 8.03 -25.64 7.52
CA SER A 201 6.64 -25.41 7.93
C SER A 201 5.92 -26.69 8.33
N ALA A 202 6.08 -27.79 7.57
CA ALA A 202 5.45 -29.07 7.91
C ALA A 202 5.99 -29.66 9.23
N LEU A 203 7.30 -29.57 9.46
CA LEU A 203 7.94 -30.02 10.71
C LEU A 203 7.50 -29.20 11.92
N TYR A 204 7.36 -27.87 11.76
CA TYR A 204 6.79 -27.03 12.81
C TYR A 204 5.31 -27.35 13.08
N ILE A 205 4.48 -27.53 12.04
CA ILE A 205 3.05 -27.84 12.20
C ILE A 205 2.82 -29.23 12.84
N LEU A 206 3.75 -30.17 12.68
CA LEU A 206 3.72 -31.44 13.39
C LEU A 206 3.83 -31.27 14.92
N SER A 207 4.62 -30.31 15.42
CA SER A 207 4.87 -30.18 16.87
C SER A 207 3.61 -29.87 17.69
N PRO A 208 2.68 -28.95 17.33
CA PRO A 208 1.43 -28.76 18.05
C PRO A 208 0.42 -29.92 17.88
N PHE A 209 0.62 -30.83 16.94
CA PHE A 209 -0.20 -32.05 16.80
C PHE A 209 0.36 -33.24 17.60
N LEU A 210 1.67 -33.28 17.84
CA LEU A 210 2.28 -34.25 18.76
C LEU A 210 1.95 -33.97 20.24
N GLY A 211 1.68 -32.72 20.62
CA GLY A 211 1.27 -32.37 21.98
C GLY A 211 0.01 -33.12 22.45
N PRO A 212 -1.11 -33.07 21.70
CA PRO A 212 -2.32 -33.87 21.92
C PRO A 212 -2.09 -35.38 22.01
N ALA A 213 -1.11 -35.93 21.27
CA ALA A 213 -0.80 -37.36 21.30
C ALA A 213 0.06 -37.76 22.52
N LEU A 214 1.09 -36.99 22.84
CA LEU A 214 2.05 -37.31 23.91
C LEU A 214 1.58 -36.86 25.30
N GLY A 215 0.71 -35.85 25.38
CA GLY A 215 0.20 -35.34 26.65
C GLY A 215 -0.54 -36.40 27.48
N PRO A 216 -1.53 -37.13 26.96
CA PRO A 216 -2.21 -38.19 27.72
C PRO A 216 -1.29 -39.35 28.11
N VAL A 217 -0.29 -39.68 27.27
CA VAL A 217 0.73 -40.69 27.59
C VAL A 217 1.52 -40.26 28.83
N ILE A 218 2.17 -39.09 28.77
CA ILE A 218 2.99 -38.56 29.87
C ILE A 218 2.12 -38.33 31.11
N GLY A 219 0.94 -37.73 30.92
CA GLY A 219 -0.01 -37.42 31.98
C GLY A 219 -0.50 -38.67 32.73
N ALA A 220 -0.66 -39.81 32.06
CA ALA A 220 -1.11 -41.04 32.69
C ALA A 220 -0.07 -41.59 33.67
N PHE A 221 1.16 -41.81 33.21
CA PHE A 221 2.27 -42.27 34.05
C PHE A 221 2.55 -41.32 35.21
N VAL A 222 2.54 -40.01 34.95
CA VAL A 222 2.82 -38.99 35.97
C VAL A 222 1.70 -38.91 37.01
N THR A 223 0.44 -38.94 36.59
CA THR A 223 -0.72 -38.90 37.50
C THR A 223 -0.75 -40.12 38.42
N VAL A 224 -0.55 -41.33 37.88
CA VAL A 224 -0.61 -42.58 38.66
C VAL A 224 0.51 -42.64 39.71
N ARG A 225 1.72 -42.18 39.37
CA ARG A 225 2.91 -42.35 40.23
C ARG A 225 3.19 -41.18 41.19
N LYS A 226 2.72 -39.98 40.86
CA LYS A 226 3.03 -38.74 41.60
C LYS A 226 1.81 -37.84 41.85
N GLY A 227 0.62 -38.23 41.39
CA GLY A 227 -0.62 -37.47 41.53
C GLY A 227 -0.79 -36.36 40.50
N TRP A 228 -2.02 -35.85 40.39
CA TRP A 228 -2.43 -34.91 39.34
C TRP A 228 -1.59 -33.63 39.25
N ARG A 229 -1.04 -33.13 40.35
CA ARG A 229 -0.26 -31.87 40.38
C ARG A 229 0.97 -31.93 39.49
N TRP A 230 1.58 -33.11 39.37
CA TRP A 230 2.75 -33.30 38.52
C TRP A 230 2.45 -33.16 37.03
N THR A 231 1.19 -33.24 36.57
CA THR A 231 0.83 -32.85 35.20
C THR A 231 1.18 -31.40 34.90
N GLN A 232 1.13 -30.51 35.91
CA GLN A 232 1.53 -29.11 35.79
C GLN A 232 3.06 -28.97 35.92
N TRP A 233 3.69 -29.67 36.88
CA TRP A 233 5.15 -29.64 37.06
C TRP A 233 5.91 -30.14 35.82
N THR A 234 5.44 -31.20 35.15
CA THR A 234 6.01 -31.68 33.88
C THR A 234 5.95 -30.61 32.79
N LEU A 235 4.83 -29.87 32.68
CA LEU A 235 4.70 -28.78 31.71
C LEU A 235 5.71 -27.64 31.97
N ILE A 236 6.04 -27.35 33.24
CA ILE A 236 7.07 -26.36 33.57
C ILE A 236 8.46 -26.77 33.07
N PHE A 237 8.84 -28.04 33.16
CA PHE A 237 10.14 -28.49 32.62
C PHE A 237 10.23 -28.27 31.10
N PHE A 238 9.16 -28.54 30.36
CA PHE A 238 9.09 -28.20 28.93
C PHE A 238 9.16 -26.69 28.67
N ALA A 239 8.50 -25.87 29.51
CA ALA A 239 8.54 -24.41 29.41
C ALA A 239 9.92 -23.82 29.72
N ILE A 240 10.63 -24.36 30.72
CA ILE A 240 12.02 -23.97 31.06
C ILE A 240 12.96 -24.35 29.91
N PHE A 241 12.84 -25.58 29.37
CA PHE A 241 13.63 -26.01 28.22
C PHE A 241 13.39 -25.12 26.99
N ALA A 242 12.11 -24.80 26.70
CA ALA A 242 11.74 -23.86 25.64
C ALA A 242 12.29 -22.46 25.86
N PHE A 243 12.27 -21.94 27.10
CA PHE A 243 12.84 -20.66 27.46
C PHE A 243 14.37 -20.63 27.25
N ILE A 244 15.09 -21.66 27.69
CA ILE A 244 16.53 -21.81 27.47
C ILE A 244 16.86 -21.84 25.96
N LEU A 245 16.10 -22.56 25.14
CA LEU A 245 16.30 -22.51 23.68
C LEU A 245 16.02 -21.12 23.09
N THR A 246 15.09 -20.38 23.68
CA THR A 246 14.69 -19.04 23.23
C THR A 246 15.74 -17.96 23.59
N THR A 247 16.47 -18.08 24.70
CA THR A 247 17.53 -17.11 25.04
C THR A 247 18.68 -17.13 24.03
N PHE A 248 18.97 -18.28 23.41
CA PHE A 248 19.97 -18.41 22.34
C PHE A 248 19.45 -18.02 20.94
N ALA A 249 18.14 -17.89 20.76
CA ALA A 249 17.55 -17.43 19.51
C ALA A 249 17.75 -15.92 19.30
N ARG A 250 17.77 -15.48 18.05
CA ARG A 250 17.83 -14.06 17.65
C ARG A 250 16.50 -13.58 17.10
N GLU A 251 16.37 -12.26 16.98
CA GLU A 251 15.23 -11.63 16.32
C GLU A 251 15.15 -12.02 14.85
N THR A 252 13.92 -12.18 14.35
CA THR A 252 13.62 -12.61 12.97
C THR A 252 12.78 -11.59 12.21
N HIS A 253 12.19 -10.61 12.89
CA HIS A 253 11.33 -9.58 12.27
C HIS A 253 12.12 -8.44 11.63
N LYS A 254 12.08 -8.32 10.29
CA LYS A 254 12.78 -7.27 9.49
C LYS A 254 12.68 -5.89 10.11
N SER A 255 11.46 -5.36 10.28
CA SER A 255 11.25 -4.00 10.81
C SER A 255 11.86 -3.79 12.20
N THR A 256 11.81 -4.80 13.09
CA THR A 256 12.42 -4.70 14.42
C THR A 256 13.95 -4.78 14.35
N ILE A 257 14.52 -5.55 13.44
CA ILE A 257 15.98 -5.59 13.21
C ILE A 257 16.46 -4.23 12.71
N LEU A 258 15.84 -3.70 11.65
CA LEU A 258 16.17 -2.38 11.08
C LEU A 258 15.97 -1.24 12.09
N THR A 259 14.90 -1.28 12.89
CA THR A 259 14.70 -0.30 13.99
C THR A 259 15.80 -0.36 15.05
N ARG A 260 16.25 -1.57 15.44
CA ARG A 260 17.36 -1.74 16.39
C ARG A 260 18.69 -1.30 15.77
N ARG A 261 18.89 -1.53 14.47
CA ARG A 261 20.06 -1.10 13.69
C ARG A 261 20.13 0.43 13.59
N ALA A 262 19.02 1.07 13.21
CA ALA A 262 18.88 2.53 13.23
C ALA A 262 19.28 3.12 14.60
N LYS A 263 18.74 2.57 15.69
CA LYS A 263 19.08 3.00 17.05
C LYS A 263 20.57 2.80 17.41
N ARG A 264 21.25 1.74 16.93
CA ARG A 264 22.69 1.54 17.16
C ARG A 264 23.55 2.59 16.44
N LEU A 265 23.11 3.01 15.26
CA LEU A 265 23.80 3.99 14.41
C LEU A 265 23.42 5.45 14.75
N GLY A 266 22.70 5.69 15.85
CA GLY A 266 22.29 7.04 16.28
C GLY A 266 21.16 7.68 15.46
N LEU A 267 20.46 6.89 14.65
CA LEU A 267 19.51 7.38 13.65
C LEU A 267 18.09 7.58 14.19
N PRO A 268 17.30 8.48 13.57
CA PRO A 268 15.85 8.43 13.74
C PRO A 268 15.33 7.04 13.32
N PRO A 269 14.50 6.39 14.14
CA PRO A 269 13.91 5.11 13.75
C PRO A 269 12.97 5.30 12.54
N PRO A 270 12.82 4.29 11.66
CA PRO A 270 11.89 4.36 10.54
C PRO A 270 10.48 4.72 11.04
N ALA A 271 9.81 5.64 10.32
CA ALA A 271 8.57 6.25 10.76
C ALA A 271 7.49 5.20 11.04
N SER A 272 6.90 5.22 12.23
CA SER A 272 5.84 4.27 12.56
C SER A 272 4.56 4.60 11.79
N LEU A 273 4.11 3.67 10.95
CA LEU A 273 2.87 3.69 10.13
C LEU A 273 1.56 4.11 10.84
N PHE A 274 1.56 4.28 12.17
CA PHE A 274 0.40 4.68 12.95
C PHE A 274 0.78 5.85 13.87
N PRO A 275 0.12 7.02 13.78
CA PRO A 275 0.48 8.20 14.58
C PRO A 275 0.16 8.04 16.08
N ASN A 276 -0.70 7.08 16.45
CA ASN A 276 -1.12 6.86 17.84
C ASN A 276 -1.12 5.37 18.21
N ARG A 277 -0.70 5.05 19.44
CA ARG A 277 -0.71 3.68 19.99
C ARG A 277 -2.12 3.07 20.02
N SER A 278 -3.14 3.89 20.29
CA SER A 278 -4.56 3.51 20.24
C SER A 278 -5.03 3.20 18.81
N ALA A 279 -4.62 4.00 17.81
CA ALA A 279 -4.93 3.74 16.41
C ALA A 279 -4.28 2.42 15.92
N LYS A 280 -3.02 2.18 16.31
CA LYS A 280 -2.32 0.91 16.04
C LYS A 280 -3.06 -0.29 16.64
N ILE A 281 -3.46 -0.21 17.92
CA ILE A 281 -4.22 -1.28 18.59
C ILE A 281 -5.59 -1.48 17.92
N ARG A 282 -6.32 -0.40 17.59
CA ARG A 282 -7.64 -0.49 16.94
C ARG A 282 -7.56 -1.12 15.55
N PHE A 283 -6.57 -0.74 14.74
CA PHE A 283 -6.28 -1.37 13.46
C PHE A 283 -5.99 -2.86 13.64
N LEU A 284 -5.08 -3.19 14.55
CA LEU A 284 -4.66 -4.56 14.82
C LEU A 284 -5.82 -5.45 15.31
N VAL A 285 -6.63 -5.01 16.28
CA VAL A 285 -7.83 -5.74 16.74
C VAL A 285 -8.86 -5.91 15.60
N THR A 286 -8.98 -4.91 14.73
CA THR A 286 -9.85 -5.02 13.54
C THR A 286 -9.36 -6.11 12.59
N VAL A 287 -8.03 -6.22 12.39
CA VAL A 287 -7.40 -7.21 11.50
C VAL A 287 -7.31 -8.62 12.13
N THR A 288 -7.13 -8.73 13.45
CA THR A 288 -6.90 -10.01 14.16
C THR A 288 -8.16 -10.64 14.76
N LEU A 289 -9.26 -9.89 14.90
CA LEU A 289 -10.52 -10.40 15.45
C LEU A 289 -11.75 -10.09 14.57
N ILE A 290 -11.97 -8.82 14.21
CA ILE A 290 -13.20 -8.41 13.51
C ILE A 290 -13.23 -8.95 12.07
N ARG A 291 -12.15 -8.75 11.29
CA ARG A 291 -12.04 -9.29 9.92
C ARG A 291 -12.14 -10.82 9.88
N PRO A 292 -11.42 -11.61 10.72
CA PRO A 292 -11.57 -13.06 10.77
C PRO A 292 -13.01 -13.53 11.01
N LEU A 293 -13.72 -12.94 11.98
CA LEU A 293 -15.11 -13.27 12.27
C LEU A 293 -16.03 -12.93 11.10
N ASN A 294 -15.84 -11.76 10.48
CA ASN A 294 -16.59 -11.37 9.30
C ASN A 294 -16.35 -12.33 8.13
N MET A 295 -15.09 -12.67 7.84
CA MET A 295 -14.74 -13.63 6.79
C MET A 295 -15.30 -15.03 7.06
N LEU A 296 -15.35 -15.49 8.32
CA LEU A 296 -15.94 -16.79 8.64
C LEU A 296 -17.44 -16.88 8.30
N ILE A 297 -18.15 -15.74 8.27
CA ILE A 297 -19.59 -15.66 7.95
C ILE A 297 -19.82 -15.31 6.47
N THR A 298 -19.02 -14.40 5.91
CA THR A 298 -19.22 -13.84 4.56
C THR A 298 -18.49 -14.60 3.44
N GLU A 299 -17.37 -15.28 3.75
CA GLU A 299 -16.56 -15.98 2.76
C GLU A 299 -16.80 -17.50 2.84
N PRO A 300 -17.57 -18.11 1.90
CA PRO A 300 -17.95 -19.51 2.00
C PRO A 300 -16.76 -20.47 1.99
N ILE A 301 -15.66 -20.09 1.32
CA ILE A 301 -14.42 -20.87 1.28
C ILE A 301 -13.79 -20.93 2.67
N VAL A 302 -13.69 -19.79 3.36
CA VAL A 302 -13.17 -19.73 4.73
C VAL A 302 -14.11 -20.50 5.67
N ALA A 303 -15.42 -20.32 5.52
CA ALA A 303 -16.44 -21.00 6.33
C ALA A 303 -16.34 -22.53 6.26
N PHE A 304 -16.49 -23.14 5.07
CA PHE A 304 -16.51 -24.60 4.92
C PHE A 304 -15.17 -25.25 5.27
N LEU A 305 -14.05 -24.63 4.90
CA LEU A 305 -12.73 -25.19 5.16
C LEU A 305 -12.35 -25.07 6.64
N SER A 306 -12.67 -23.94 7.29
CA SER A 306 -12.51 -23.76 8.73
C SER A 306 -13.41 -24.72 9.51
N LEU A 307 -14.67 -24.89 9.10
CA LEU A 307 -15.59 -25.84 9.71
C LEU A 307 -15.04 -27.28 9.65
N TYR A 308 -14.51 -27.71 8.50
CA TYR A 308 -13.96 -29.05 8.36
C TYR A 308 -12.72 -29.27 9.25
N VAL A 309 -11.75 -28.35 9.20
CA VAL A 309 -10.56 -28.38 10.07
C VAL A 309 -10.97 -28.38 11.55
N SER A 310 -11.92 -27.52 11.93
CA SER A 310 -12.37 -27.37 13.30
C SER A 310 -13.09 -28.61 13.80
N PHE A 311 -13.95 -29.22 12.99
CA PHE A 311 -14.62 -30.48 13.31
C PHE A 311 -13.61 -31.60 13.55
N ASN A 312 -12.66 -31.82 12.63
CA ASN A 312 -11.65 -32.88 12.76
C ASN A 312 -10.77 -32.71 14.01
N PHE A 313 -10.37 -31.47 14.31
CA PHE A 313 -9.67 -31.16 15.55
C PHE A 313 -10.53 -31.38 16.80
N SER A 314 -11.84 -31.13 16.71
CA SER A 314 -12.76 -31.33 17.84
C SER A 314 -13.04 -32.80 18.12
N VAL A 315 -13.08 -33.65 17.09
CA VAL A 315 -13.12 -35.11 17.23
C VAL A 315 -11.83 -35.64 17.87
N LEU A 316 -10.66 -35.11 17.50
CA LEU A 316 -9.39 -35.40 18.18
C LEU A 316 -9.46 -35.06 19.68
N PHE A 317 -10.08 -33.94 20.05
CA PHE A 317 -10.25 -33.54 21.45
C PHE A 317 -11.32 -34.39 22.17
N ALA A 318 -12.38 -34.82 21.48
CA ALA A 318 -13.36 -35.77 22.01
C ALA A 318 -12.71 -37.10 22.42
N PHE A 319 -11.66 -37.56 21.73
CA PHE A 319 -10.92 -38.76 22.12
C PHE A 319 -10.29 -38.69 23.52
N PHE A 320 -10.00 -37.49 24.06
CA PHE A 320 -9.59 -37.33 25.47
C PHE A 320 -10.64 -37.83 26.46
N ALA A 321 -11.92 -37.72 26.13
CA ALA A 321 -13.01 -38.30 26.92
C ALA A 321 -13.32 -39.74 26.48
N ALA A 322 -13.37 -40.00 25.16
CA ALA A 322 -13.82 -41.27 24.61
C ALA A 322 -12.82 -42.42 24.83
N PHE A 323 -11.51 -42.24 24.60
CA PHE A 323 -10.54 -43.34 24.75
C PHE A 323 -10.44 -43.85 26.19
N PRO A 324 -10.33 -43.00 27.24
CA PRO A 324 -10.37 -43.49 28.61
C PRO A 324 -11.70 -44.16 28.99
N TYR A 325 -12.83 -43.74 28.39
CA TYR A 325 -14.12 -44.39 28.61
C TYR A 325 -14.19 -45.77 27.97
N VAL A 326 -13.83 -45.88 26.68
CA VAL A 326 -13.86 -47.14 25.90
C VAL A 326 -12.84 -48.15 26.45
N PHE A 327 -11.56 -47.79 26.55
CA PHE A 327 -10.51 -48.77 26.89
C PHE A 327 -10.54 -49.21 28.36
N LYS A 328 -10.98 -48.35 29.28
CA LYS A 328 -11.19 -48.77 30.68
C LYS A 328 -12.50 -49.55 30.85
N GLY A 329 -13.57 -49.13 30.17
CA GLY A 329 -14.90 -49.73 30.33
C GLY A 329 -15.06 -51.09 29.63
N VAL A 330 -14.59 -51.21 28.38
CA VAL A 330 -14.75 -52.43 27.57
C VAL A 330 -13.57 -53.40 27.75
N TYR A 331 -12.33 -52.89 27.78
CA TYR A 331 -11.12 -53.70 27.80
C TYR A 331 -10.42 -53.77 29.17
N GLY A 332 -10.95 -53.11 30.20
CA GLY A 332 -10.40 -53.15 31.56
C GLY A 332 -9.00 -52.52 31.72
N PHE A 333 -8.57 -51.67 30.79
CA PHE A 333 -7.22 -51.10 30.80
C PHE A 333 -6.94 -50.24 32.04
N THR A 334 -5.69 -50.27 32.52
CA THR A 334 -5.21 -49.31 33.53
C THR A 334 -5.13 -47.89 32.96
N THR A 335 -5.00 -46.88 33.84
CA THR A 335 -4.80 -45.48 33.39
C THR A 335 -3.56 -45.33 32.52
N GLU A 336 -2.46 -46.03 32.83
CA GLU A 336 -1.22 -46.01 32.03
C GLU A 336 -1.44 -46.63 30.65
N GLN A 337 -2.11 -47.79 30.56
CA GLN A 337 -2.44 -48.46 29.30
C GLN A 337 -3.39 -47.63 28.43
N ALA A 338 -4.44 -47.03 29.00
CA ALA A 338 -5.35 -46.15 28.28
C ALA A 338 -4.66 -44.86 27.77
N GLY A 339 -3.62 -44.40 28.46
CA GLY A 339 -2.77 -43.30 27.99
C GLY A 339 -1.93 -43.68 26.76
N LEU A 340 -1.37 -44.89 26.72
CA LEU A 340 -0.54 -45.37 25.61
C LEU A 340 -1.28 -45.43 24.26
N VAL A 341 -2.61 -45.60 24.25
CA VAL A 341 -3.44 -45.58 23.03
C VAL A 341 -3.22 -44.31 22.19
N PHE A 342 -2.97 -43.17 22.82
CA PHE A 342 -2.76 -41.89 22.12
C PHE A 342 -1.46 -41.86 21.29
N LEU A 343 -0.53 -42.81 21.46
CA LEU A 343 0.62 -42.97 20.57
C LEU A 343 0.21 -43.27 19.12
N ALA A 344 -0.93 -43.94 18.89
CA ALA A 344 -1.45 -44.19 17.55
C ALA A 344 -1.77 -42.88 16.81
N ILE A 345 -2.27 -41.86 17.53
CA ILE A 345 -2.52 -40.52 16.98
C ILE A 345 -1.20 -39.82 16.64
N GLY A 346 -0.16 -40.02 17.47
CA GLY A 346 1.19 -39.53 17.21
C GLY A 346 1.81 -40.15 15.95
N ILE A 347 1.66 -41.46 15.76
CA ILE A 347 2.12 -42.20 14.58
C ILE A 347 1.39 -41.70 13.32
N GLY A 348 0.05 -41.61 13.35
CA GLY A 348 -0.73 -41.09 12.22
C GLY A 348 -0.34 -39.65 11.84
N SER A 349 -0.15 -38.79 12.84
CA SER A 349 0.36 -37.42 12.63
C SER A 349 1.77 -37.44 12.00
N GLY A 350 2.66 -38.31 12.46
CA GLY A 350 3.98 -38.49 11.88
C GLY A 350 3.94 -38.88 10.39
N LEU A 351 3.04 -39.77 9.99
CA LEU A 351 2.85 -40.20 8.60
C LEU A 351 2.28 -39.10 7.68
N ALA A 352 1.59 -38.10 8.23
CA ALA A 352 1.02 -37.01 7.44
C ALA A 352 2.10 -36.10 6.83
N VAL A 353 3.24 -35.90 7.51
CA VAL A 353 4.32 -35.03 7.04
C VAL A 353 5.00 -35.58 5.77
N PRO A 354 5.47 -36.84 5.69
CA PRO A 354 5.93 -37.44 4.44
C PRO A 354 4.89 -37.38 3.32
N THR A 355 3.59 -37.55 3.64
CA THR A 355 2.50 -37.48 2.66
C THR A 355 2.40 -36.08 2.05
N VAL A 356 2.42 -35.02 2.87
CA VAL A 356 2.40 -33.62 2.40
C VAL A 356 3.66 -33.29 1.60
N ILE A 357 4.83 -33.73 2.07
CA ILE A 357 6.11 -33.49 1.38
C ILE A 357 6.13 -34.18 0.00
N ALA A 358 5.67 -35.43 -0.10
CA ALA A 358 5.53 -36.14 -1.36
C ALA A 358 4.57 -35.41 -2.32
N CYS A 359 3.44 -34.90 -1.82
CA CYS A 359 2.52 -34.09 -2.63
C CYS A 359 3.16 -32.80 -3.15
N ASP A 360 3.92 -32.08 -2.32
CA ASP A 360 4.61 -30.86 -2.76
C ASP A 360 5.64 -31.19 -3.85
N PHE A 361 6.54 -32.15 -3.60
CA PHE A 361 7.59 -32.54 -4.55
C PHE A 361 7.07 -33.15 -5.86
N TRP A 362 6.05 -34.02 -5.81
CA TRP A 362 5.62 -34.79 -6.98
C TRP A 362 4.44 -34.16 -7.74
N LEU A 363 3.60 -33.35 -7.10
CA LEU A 363 2.38 -32.79 -7.73
C LEU A 363 2.39 -31.26 -7.85
N TYR A 364 3.00 -30.54 -6.89
CA TYR A 364 3.02 -29.07 -6.88
C TYR A 364 4.24 -28.50 -7.60
N GLN A 365 5.45 -28.90 -7.20
CA GLN A 365 6.72 -28.39 -7.75
C GLN A 365 6.85 -28.57 -9.28
N PRO A 366 6.40 -29.67 -9.92
CA PRO A 366 6.46 -29.78 -11.39
C PRO A 366 5.63 -28.70 -12.09
N LYS A 367 4.44 -28.37 -11.57
CA LYS A 367 3.57 -27.32 -12.12
C LYS A 367 4.14 -25.92 -11.93
N VAL A 368 4.83 -25.66 -10.82
CA VAL A 368 5.60 -24.41 -10.62
C VAL A 368 6.70 -24.29 -11.68
N ARG A 369 7.39 -25.39 -11.98
CA ARG A 369 8.45 -25.43 -13.01
C ARG A 369 7.89 -25.24 -14.42
N GLU A 370 6.75 -25.82 -14.75
CA GLU A 370 6.04 -25.57 -16.03
C GLU A 370 5.59 -24.11 -16.14
N ALA A 371 4.99 -23.54 -15.09
CA ALA A 371 4.56 -22.13 -15.07
C ALA A 371 5.73 -21.15 -15.29
N LYS A 372 6.90 -21.42 -14.69
CA LYS A 372 8.13 -20.65 -14.93
C LYS A 372 8.67 -20.86 -16.37
N LYS A 373 8.61 -22.08 -16.92
CA LYS A 373 9.05 -22.37 -18.29
C LYS A 373 8.19 -21.68 -19.36
N ASN A 374 6.89 -21.53 -19.11
CA ASN A 374 5.94 -20.91 -20.03
C ASN A 374 5.96 -19.36 -19.97
N GLY A 375 7.02 -18.75 -19.44
CA GLY A 375 7.19 -17.28 -19.37
C GLY A 375 6.35 -16.56 -18.30
N GLY A 376 5.63 -17.28 -17.44
CA GLY A 376 4.92 -16.68 -16.32
C GLY A 376 5.80 -16.51 -15.07
N ASN A 377 5.40 -15.62 -14.16
CA ASN A 377 6.09 -15.34 -12.87
C ASN A 377 6.10 -16.53 -11.87
N GLY A 378 5.92 -17.77 -12.32
CA GLY A 378 5.83 -18.97 -11.47
C GLY A 378 4.56 -19.06 -10.61
N GLY A 379 3.59 -18.17 -10.82
CA GLY A 379 2.30 -18.18 -10.12
C GLY A 379 1.44 -19.36 -10.57
N VAL A 380 1.17 -20.30 -9.65
CA VAL A 380 0.31 -21.46 -9.88
C VAL A 380 -1.00 -21.27 -9.10
N ALA A 381 -2.11 -21.81 -9.62
CA ALA A 381 -3.41 -21.72 -8.98
C ALA A 381 -3.37 -22.35 -7.56
N PRO A 382 -3.89 -21.66 -6.51
CA PRO A 382 -3.80 -22.12 -5.13
C PRO A 382 -4.51 -23.45 -4.89
N GLU A 383 -5.50 -23.81 -5.72
CA GLU A 383 -6.20 -25.09 -5.68
C GLU A 383 -5.25 -26.31 -5.63
N TYR A 384 -4.07 -26.23 -6.24
CA TYR A 384 -3.08 -27.31 -6.19
C TYR A 384 -2.43 -27.53 -4.81
N ARG A 385 -2.67 -26.65 -3.83
CA ARG A 385 -2.33 -26.91 -2.41
C ARG A 385 -3.25 -27.93 -1.74
N LEU A 386 -4.41 -28.23 -2.32
CA LEU A 386 -5.43 -29.10 -1.71
C LEU A 386 -5.17 -30.61 -1.88
N TYR A 387 -4.18 -31.05 -2.68
CA TYR A 387 -3.91 -32.48 -2.88
C TYR A 387 -3.74 -33.29 -1.57
N PRO A 388 -3.01 -32.83 -0.53
CA PRO A 388 -2.92 -33.57 0.72
C PRO A 388 -4.24 -33.62 1.49
N ALA A 389 -5.11 -32.60 1.37
CA ALA A 389 -6.45 -32.63 1.95
C ALA A 389 -7.36 -33.63 1.22
N MET A 390 -7.28 -33.72 -0.11
CA MET A 390 -8.05 -34.71 -0.89
C MET A 390 -7.68 -36.14 -0.48
N ILE A 391 -6.38 -36.44 -0.38
CA ILE A 391 -5.87 -37.74 0.07
C ILE A 391 -6.25 -38.01 1.54
N GLY A 392 -6.02 -37.04 2.43
CA GLY A 392 -6.35 -37.16 3.86
C GLY A 392 -7.84 -37.25 4.17
N SER A 393 -8.71 -36.72 3.30
CA SER A 393 -10.18 -36.73 3.48
C SER A 393 -10.77 -38.12 3.60
N VAL A 394 -10.15 -39.13 2.97
CA VAL A 394 -10.57 -40.54 3.05
C VAL A 394 -10.16 -41.20 4.37
N GLY A 395 -9.03 -40.80 4.96
CA GLY A 395 -8.51 -41.41 6.20
C GLY A 395 -9.38 -41.15 7.43
N LEU A 396 -10.06 -40.01 7.48
CA LEU A 396 -10.96 -39.61 8.57
C LEU A 396 -12.16 -40.54 8.77
N PRO A 397 -13.06 -40.73 7.78
CA PRO A 397 -14.22 -41.61 7.95
C PRO A 397 -13.78 -43.07 8.10
N VAL A 398 -12.72 -43.51 7.42
CA VAL A 398 -12.15 -44.86 7.60
C VAL A 398 -11.74 -45.10 9.05
N GLY A 399 -10.99 -44.17 9.65
CA GLY A 399 -10.60 -44.29 11.07
C GLY A 399 -11.79 -44.25 12.04
N LEU A 400 -12.79 -43.40 11.79
CA LEU A 400 -13.94 -43.27 12.67
C LEU A 400 -14.88 -44.48 12.61
N PHE A 401 -15.25 -44.96 11.43
CA PHE A 401 -16.10 -46.15 11.32
C PHE A 401 -15.36 -47.43 11.76
N TRP A 402 -14.06 -47.54 11.49
CA TRP A 402 -13.25 -48.65 12.02
C TRP A 402 -13.21 -48.62 13.55
N PHE A 403 -12.99 -47.46 14.18
CA PHE A 403 -13.06 -47.34 15.64
C PHE A 403 -14.46 -47.72 16.18
N ALA A 404 -15.51 -47.15 15.60
CA ALA A 404 -16.90 -47.35 16.01
C ALA A 404 -17.28 -48.84 16.12
N TRP A 405 -16.98 -49.62 15.09
CA TRP A 405 -17.42 -51.01 14.99
C TRP A 405 -16.40 -52.03 15.53
N SER A 406 -15.16 -51.61 15.84
CA SER A 406 -14.15 -52.48 16.46
C SER A 406 -13.97 -52.27 17.97
N ALA A 407 -14.53 -51.21 18.57
CA ALA A 407 -14.49 -50.94 20.00
C ALA A 407 -15.50 -51.79 20.82
N ARG A 408 -15.42 -53.12 20.66
CA ARG A 408 -16.32 -54.13 21.24
C ARG A 408 -15.53 -55.28 21.88
N SER A 409 -16.08 -55.89 22.93
CA SER A 409 -15.36 -56.81 23.83
C SER A 409 -14.85 -58.11 23.19
N ASP A 410 -15.44 -58.50 22.06
CA ASP A 410 -15.09 -59.67 21.24
C ASP A 410 -14.03 -59.38 20.17
N VAL A 411 -13.71 -58.11 19.91
CA VAL A 411 -12.65 -57.70 18.97
C VAL A 411 -11.42 -57.28 19.77
N SER A 412 -10.24 -57.74 19.34
CA SER A 412 -8.97 -57.40 19.99
C SER A 412 -8.77 -55.89 20.09
N TRP A 413 -8.36 -55.43 21.30
CA TRP A 413 -8.07 -54.03 21.62
C TRP A 413 -7.12 -53.35 20.61
N ALA A 414 -6.27 -54.11 19.92
CA ALA A 414 -5.34 -53.57 18.93
C ALA A 414 -6.07 -52.95 17.73
N SER A 415 -7.24 -53.45 17.33
CA SER A 415 -8.01 -52.93 16.19
C SER A 415 -8.45 -51.47 16.39
N PRO A 416 -9.20 -51.11 17.46
CA PRO A 416 -9.58 -49.71 17.70
C PRO A 416 -8.37 -48.79 17.96
N VAL A 417 -7.24 -49.32 18.48
CA VAL A 417 -6.00 -48.53 18.57
C VAL A 417 -5.45 -48.19 17.18
N VAL A 418 -5.37 -49.17 16.27
CA VAL A 418 -4.89 -48.95 14.88
C VAL A 418 -5.83 -48.02 14.10
N ALA A 419 -7.14 -48.07 14.35
CA ALA A 419 -8.12 -47.18 13.71
C ALA A 419 -7.86 -45.68 13.96
N ALA A 420 -7.18 -45.32 15.05
CA ALA A 420 -6.80 -43.93 15.33
C ALA A 420 -5.69 -43.37 14.39
N ILE A 421 -4.89 -44.26 13.76
CA ILE A 421 -3.80 -43.88 12.85
C ILE A 421 -4.32 -43.19 11.57
N PRO A 422 -5.22 -43.79 10.75
CA PRO A 422 -5.73 -43.14 9.53
C PRO A 422 -6.53 -41.87 9.83
N PHE A 423 -7.22 -41.80 10.98
CA PHE A 423 -7.88 -40.57 11.44
C PHE A 423 -6.87 -39.45 11.67
N ALA A 424 -5.82 -39.70 12.47
CA ALA A 424 -4.84 -38.66 12.82
C ALA A 424 -4.00 -38.21 11.61
N TRP A 425 -3.67 -39.15 10.71
CA TRP A 425 -3.07 -38.88 9.42
C TRP A 425 -3.92 -37.93 8.58
N GLY A 426 -5.19 -38.27 8.37
CA GLY A 426 -6.12 -37.44 7.60
C GLY A 426 -6.30 -36.04 8.20
N ASN A 427 -6.50 -35.96 9.53
CA ASN A 427 -6.67 -34.70 10.27
C ASN A 427 -5.50 -33.72 10.03
N LEU A 428 -4.25 -34.18 10.17
CA LEU A 428 -3.07 -33.33 9.99
C LEU A 428 -2.82 -32.98 8.52
N SER A 429 -3.01 -33.92 7.58
CA SER A 429 -2.89 -33.64 6.14
C SER A 429 -3.88 -32.57 5.67
N ILE A 430 -5.13 -32.62 6.14
CA ILE A 430 -6.13 -31.58 5.86
C ILE A 430 -5.75 -30.25 6.51
N PHE A 431 -5.28 -30.26 7.76
CA PHE A 431 -4.87 -29.03 8.44
C PHE A 431 -3.77 -28.26 7.69
N ILE A 432 -2.70 -28.96 7.26
CA ILE A 432 -1.57 -28.33 6.54
C ILE A 432 -2.03 -27.79 5.17
N ALA A 433 -2.78 -28.59 4.41
CA ALA A 433 -3.29 -28.19 3.10
C ALA A 433 -4.31 -27.04 3.20
N ALA A 434 -5.17 -27.04 4.22
CA ALA A 434 -6.12 -25.94 4.46
C ALA A 434 -5.42 -24.63 4.84
N ALA A 435 -4.44 -24.68 5.76
CA ALA A 435 -3.71 -23.50 6.19
C ALA A 435 -2.92 -22.86 5.04
N THR A 436 -2.25 -23.68 4.20
CA THR A 436 -1.52 -23.19 3.01
C THR A 436 -2.46 -22.66 1.93
N TYR A 437 -3.58 -23.34 1.66
CA TYR A 437 -4.59 -22.87 0.70
C TYR A 437 -5.20 -21.51 1.10
N LEU A 438 -5.54 -21.29 2.37
CA LEU A 438 -6.11 -20.01 2.83
C LEU A 438 -5.15 -18.83 2.65
N ILE A 439 -3.84 -19.05 2.86
CA ILE A 439 -2.80 -18.03 2.63
C ILE A 439 -2.68 -17.72 1.14
N ASP A 440 -2.50 -18.74 0.30
CA ASP A 440 -2.26 -18.56 -1.14
C ASP A 440 -3.53 -18.06 -1.88
N ALA A 441 -4.74 -18.35 -1.38
CA ALA A 441 -6.00 -17.93 -1.97
C ALA A 441 -6.38 -16.46 -1.70
N TYR A 442 -6.08 -15.94 -0.50
CA TYR A 442 -6.46 -14.58 -0.06
C TYR A 442 -5.28 -13.58 0.03
N GLN A 443 -4.05 -14.05 -0.22
CA GLN A 443 -2.82 -13.25 -0.39
C GLN A 443 -2.53 -12.26 0.76
N ALA A 444 -1.66 -11.28 0.52
CA ALA A 444 -1.03 -10.43 1.55
C ALA A 444 -2.01 -9.57 2.37
N LEU A 445 -3.16 -9.21 1.82
CA LEU A 445 -4.14 -8.34 2.49
C LEU A 445 -5.06 -9.08 3.48
N ASN A 446 -5.45 -10.32 3.15
CA ASN A 446 -6.53 -11.03 3.85
C ASN A 446 -6.18 -12.47 4.27
N GLY A 447 -5.12 -13.09 3.75
CA GLY A 447 -4.74 -14.47 4.06
C GLY A 447 -4.44 -14.72 5.55
N ALA A 448 -3.82 -13.75 6.24
CA ALA A 448 -3.58 -13.82 7.68
C ALA A 448 -4.89 -13.85 8.49
N SER A 449 -5.87 -13.03 8.11
CA SER A 449 -7.20 -13.01 8.77
C SER A 449 -7.99 -14.30 8.50
N ALA A 450 -7.87 -14.89 7.31
CA ALA A 450 -8.50 -16.18 6.99
C ALA A 450 -7.92 -17.34 7.83
N VAL A 451 -6.60 -17.39 8.04
CA VAL A 451 -5.97 -18.38 8.93
C VAL A 451 -6.34 -18.14 10.40
N ALA A 452 -6.45 -16.89 10.83
CA ALA A 452 -6.91 -16.56 12.18
C ALA A 452 -8.36 -17.01 12.43
N ALA A 453 -9.26 -16.90 11.44
CA ALA A 453 -10.64 -17.36 11.51
C ALA A 453 -10.73 -18.88 11.74
N ASN A 454 -9.96 -19.64 10.95
CA ASN A 454 -9.78 -21.08 11.11
C ASN A 454 -9.22 -21.44 12.49
N GLY A 455 -8.21 -20.70 12.96
CA GLY A 455 -7.62 -20.88 14.29
C GLY A 455 -8.64 -20.71 15.43
N LEU A 456 -9.44 -19.63 15.38
CA LEU A 456 -10.43 -19.31 16.39
C LEU A 456 -11.51 -20.40 16.48
N LEU A 457 -12.19 -20.72 15.36
CA LEU A 457 -13.24 -21.74 15.34
C LEU A 457 -12.73 -23.11 15.81
N ARG A 458 -11.50 -23.48 15.42
CA ARG A 458 -10.87 -24.75 15.76
C ARG A 458 -10.67 -24.92 17.27
N TYR A 459 -10.14 -23.90 17.94
CA TYR A 459 -9.94 -23.96 19.39
C TYR A 459 -11.25 -23.79 20.16
N THR A 460 -12.23 -23.04 19.64
CA THR A 460 -13.58 -22.97 20.22
C THR A 460 -14.26 -24.33 20.23
N LEU A 461 -14.40 -24.99 19.07
CA LEU A 461 -15.06 -26.30 19.00
C LEU A 461 -14.24 -27.39 19.73
N GLY A 462 -12.91 -27.36 19.62
CA GLY A 462 -12.02 -28.30 20.31
C GLY A 462 -12.09 -28.22 21.84
N GLY A 463 -12.34 -27.03 22.40
CA GLY A 463 -12.62 -26.86 23.82
C GLY A 463 -13.99 -27.41 24.23
N VAL A 464 -15.03 -27.22 23.39
CA VAL A 464 -16.42 -27.55 23.74
C VAL A 464 -16.72 -29.06 23.64
N PHE A 465 -16.18 -29.77 22.64
CA PHE A 465 -16.51 -31.19 22.37
C PHE A 465 -16.35 -32.13 23.58
N PRO A 466 -15.25 -32.08 24.36
CA PRO A 466 -15.06 -32.94 25.53
C PRO A 466 -16.19 -32.85 26.58
N LEU A 467 -16.85 -31.69 26.73
CA LEU A 467 -17.86 -31.47 27.77
C LEU A 467 -19.10 -32.37 27.63
N PHE A 468 -19.52 -32.66 26.40
CA PHE A 468 -20.67 -33.52 26.11
C PHE A 468 -20.29 -34.93 25.64
N THR A 469 -19.02 -35.19 25.29
CA THR A 469 -18.59 -36.48 24.71
C THR A 469 -18.98 -37.67 25.60
N LEU A 470 -18.76 -37.61 26.92
CA LEU A 470 -19.14 -38.70 27.83
C LEU A 470 -20.65 -38.94 27.89
N GLN A 471 -21.46 -37.90 27.71
CA GLN A 471 -22.93 -38.00 27.72
C GLN A 471 -23.40 -38.63 26.40
N MET A 472 -22.82 -38.20 25.28
CA MET A 472 -23.07 -38.77 23.95
C MET A 472 -22.76 -40.27 23.90
N TYR A 473 -21.57 -40.70 24.37
CA TYR A 473 -21.16 -42.11 24.36
C TYR A 473 -21.99 -42.98 25.32
N ARG A 474 -22.46 -42.44 26.45
CA ARG A 474 -23.35 -43.17 27.39
C ARG A 474 -24.76 -43.36 26.85
N ASN A 475 -25.29 -42.38 26.14
CA ASN A 475 -26.69 -42.39 25.68
C ASN A 475 -26.88 -43.10 24.34
N LEU A 476 -25.91 -43.01 23.42
CA LEU A 476 -25.98 -43.62 22.08
C LEU A 476 -25.30 -44.99 22.00
N GLY A 477 -24.39 -45.32 22.93
CA GLY A 477 -23.44 -46.42 22.75
C GLY A 477 -22.18 -45.97 22.01
N ILE A 478 -21.11 -46.76 22.11
CA ILE A 478 -19.78 -46.43 21.55
C ILE A 478 -19.83 -46.44 20.01
N ASP A 479 -20.49 -47.44 19.45
CA ASP A 479 -20.71 -47.68 18.03
C ASP A 479 -21.46 -46.52 17.35
N TRP A 480 -22.63 -46.13 17.87
CA TRP A 480 -23.41 -45.04 17.29
C TRP A 480 -22.82 -43.66 17.59
N ALA A 481 -22.24 -43.44 18.77
CA ALA A 481 -21.60 -42.17 19.10
C ALA A 481 -20.39 -41.87 18.19
N THR A 482 -19.54 -42.86 17.90
CA THR A 482 -18.44 -42.66 16.93
C THR A 482 -18.96 -42.66 15.49
N SER A 483 -19.95 -43.50 15.13
CA SER A 483 -20.52 -43.51 13.77
C SER A 483 -21.17 -42.17 13.41
N LEU A 484 -21.83 -41.48 14.36
CA LEU A 484 -22.36 -40.13 14.16
C LEU A 484 -21.26 -39.13 13.73
N LEU A 485 -20.10 -39.17 14.40
CA LEU A 485 -18.94 -38.36 14.02
C LEU A 485 -18.39 -38.78 12.63
N GLY A 486 -18.42 -40.08 12.33
CA GLY A 486 -18.09 -40.64 11.01
C GLY A 486 -18.98 -40.11 9.89
N PHE A 487 -20.30 -40.06 10.09
CA PHE A 487 -21.25 -39.52 9.10
C PHE A 487 -21.03 -38.03 8.85
N ILE A 488 -20.73 -37.24 9.88
CA ILE A 488 -20.38 -35.82 9.72
C ILE A 488 -19.04 -35.68 8.97
N ALA A 489 -18.05 -36.53 9.25
CA ALA A 489 -16.80 -36.56 8.51
C ALA A 489 -17.00 -36.90 7.01
N VAL A 490 -17.91 -37.84 6.69
CA VAL A 490 -18.31 -38.14 5.30
C VAL A 490 -19.01 -36.95 4.65
N GLY A 491 -19.90 -36.24 5.37
CA GLY A 491 -20.57 -35.04 4.84
C GLY A 491 -19.60 -33.90 4.51
N LEU A 492 -18.49 -33.78 5.24
CA LEU A 492 -17.45 -32.77 5.02
C LEU A 492 -16.32 -33.24 4.07
N MET A 493 -16.19 -34.55 3.82
CA MET A 493 -15.20 -35.14 2.92
C MET A 493 -15.16 -34.52 1.51
N PRO A 494 -16.28 -34.12 0.86
CA PRO A 494 -16.25 -33.49 -0.46
C PRO A 494 -15.64 -32.08 -0.48
N VAL A 495 -15.47 -31.39 0.67
CA VAL A 495 -15.10 -29.97 0.70
C VAL A 495 -13.78 -29.68 -0.06
N PRO A 496 -12.66 -30.41 0.14
CA PRO A 496 -11.44 -30.17 -0.64
C PRO A 496 -11.60 -30.46 -2.13
N TRP A 497 -12.43 -31.44 -2.51
CA TRP A 497 -12.68 -31.85 -3.89
C TRP A 497 -13.54 -30.81 -4.64
N VAL A 498 -14.57 -30.29 -3.98
CA VAL A 498 -15.41 -29.20 -4.50
C VAL A 498 -14.60 -27.92 -4.64
N LEU A 499 -13.77 -27.56 -3.64
CA LEU A 499 -12.87 -26.41 -3.73
C LEU A 499 -11.80 -26.57 -4.81
N PHE A 500 -11.27 -27.78 -5.03
CA PHE A 500 -10.33 -28.04 -6.13
C PHE A 500 -10.97 -27.81 -7.52
N LYS A 501 -12.21 -28.26 -7.72
CA LYS A 501 -12.92 -28.15 -9.02
C LYS A 501 -13.56 -26.78 -9.26
N PHE A 502 -14.15 -26.17 -8.23
CA PHE A 502 -14.98 -24.97 -8.33
C PHE A 502 -14.39 -23.74 -7.61
N GLY A 503 -13.25 -23.85 -6.92
CA GLY A 503 -12.64 -22.76 -6.13
C GLY A 503 -12.46 -21.46 -6.90
N LYS A 504 -12.05 -21.53 -8.18
CA LYS A 504 -11.94 -20.35 -9.06
C LYS A 504 -13.30 -19.65 -9.32
N GLN A 505 -14.40 -20.38 -9.40
CA GLN A 505 -15.75 -19.81 -9.55
C GLN A 505 -16.30 -19.26 -8.23
N ILE A 506 -16.00 -19.91 -7.11
CA ILE A 506 -16.44 -19.46 -5.78
C ILE A 506 -15.70 -18.18 -5.38
N ARG A 507 -14.38 -18.09 -5.63
CA ARG A 507 -13.58 -16.88 -5.39
C ARG A 507 -14.08 -15.66 -6.18
N LYS A 508 -14.41 -15.84 -7.46
CA LYS A 508 -15.03 -14.81 -8.31
C LYS A 508 -16.37 -14.24 -7.78
N ARG A 509 -16.97 -14.84 -6.74
CA ARG A 509 -18.20 -14.35 -6.07
C ARG A 509 -17.94 -13.77 -4.67
N SER A 510 -16.68 -13.70 -4.22
CA SER A 510 -16.26 -13.08 -2.96
C SER A 510 -16.44 -11.56 -2.99
N ALA A 511 -16.99 -10.98 -1.92
CA ALA A 511 -17.22 -9.52 -1.83
C ALA A 511 -15.92 -8.70 -1.94
N ASN A 512 -14.79 -9.24 -1.46
CA ASN A 512 -13.48 -8.58 -1.55
C ASN A 512 -12.92 -8.62 -2.98
N GLU A 513 -13.17 -9.71 -3.72
CA GLU A 513 -12.86 -9.75 -5.15
C GLU A 513 -13.84 -8.91 -5.95
N ILE A 514 -15.11 -8.74 -5.53
CA ILE A 514 -16.05 -7.78 -6.13
C ILE A 514 -15.60 -6.33 -5.92
N GLU A 515 -15.07 -5.94 -4.76
CA GLU A 515 -14.53 -4.58 -4.57
C GLU A 515 -13.25 -4.36 -5.38
N MET A 516 -12.33 -5.32 -5.41
CA MET A 516 -11.11 -5.21 -6.21
C MET A 516 -11.36 -5.36 -7.72
N GLN A 517 -12.36 -6.16 -8.14
CA GLN A 517 -12.86 -6.20 -9.51
C GLN A 517 -13.76 -5.02 -9.85
N ALA A 518 -14.36 -4.31 -8.90
CA ALA A 518 -15.06 -3.04 -9.17
C ALA A 518 -14.07 -1.89 -9.31
N ILE A 519 -12.95 -1.91 -8.59
CA ILE A 519 -11.82 -1.00 -8.83
C ILE A 519 -11.15 -1.35 -10.16
N LYS A 520 -10.92 -2.64 -10.44
CA LYS A 520 -10.31 -3.09 -11.69
C LYS A 520 -11.25 -2.96 -12.89
N SER A 521 -12.57 -3.18 -12.74
CA SER A 521 -13.55 -2.85 -13.79
C SER A 521 -13.61 -1.37 -13.93
N ARG A 522 -13.73 -0.53 -12.89
CA ARG A 522 -13.66 0.94 -13.09
C ARG A 522 -12.40 1.39 -13.81
N LEU A 523 -11.25 0.74 -13.58
CA LEU A 523 -10.04 0.95 -14.41
C LEU A 523 -10.18 0.40 -15.83
N GLU A 524 -10.73 -0.81 -16.02
CA GLU A 524 -10.98 -1.47 -17.32
C GLU A 524 -12.13 -0.85 -18.11
N ASP A 525 -13.04 -0.14 -17.47
CA ASP A 525 -14.24 0.56 -17.95
C ASP A 525 -13.83 1.98 -18.37
N VAL A 526 -13.04 2.69 -17.55
CA VAL A 526 -12.32 3.89 -17.99
C VAL A 526 -11.35 3.54 -19.13
N PHE A 527 -10.65 2.41 -19.04
CA PHE A 527 -9.77 1.93 -20.10
C PHE A 527 -10.55 1.44 -21.33
N THR A 528 -11.77 0.90 -21.25
CA THR A 528 -12.56 0.56 -22.45
C THR A 528 -13.29 1.76 -23.03
N LEU A 529 -13.70 2.74 -22.23
CA LEU A 529 -14.14 4.04 -22.74
C LEU A 529 -13.01 4.74 -23.51
N VAL A 530 -11.78 4.77 -22.96
CA VAL A 530 -10.60 5.34 -23.63
C VAL A 530 -10.06 4.44 -24.76
N SER A 531 -10.15 3.11 -24.66
CA SER A 531 -9.61 2.18 -25.68
C SER A 531 -10.58 1.86 -26.81
N MET A 532 -11.90 1.82 -26.62
CA MET A 532 -12.85 1.82 -27.74
C MET A 532 -12.69 3.13 -28.54
N GLN A 533 -12.66 4.27 -27.85
CA GLN A 533 -12.43 5.58 -28.48
C GLN A 533 -11.01 5.78 -29.06
N SER A 534 -10.04 4.90 -28.82
CA SER A 534 -8.72 5.00 -29.48
C SER A 534 -8.47 3.88 -30.49
N LEU A 535 -8.99 2.66 -30.32
CA LEU A 535 -8.92 1.59 -31.31
C LEU A 535 -9.77 1.89 -32.55
N GLU A 536 -11.01 2.39 -32.39
CA GLU A 536 -11.82 2.82 -33.55
C GLU A 536 -11.20 4.01 -34.31
N ARG A 537 -10.29 4.76 -33.66
CA ARG A 537 -9.58 5.89 -34.26
C ARG A 537 -8.21 5.53 -34.85
N LEU A 538 -7.76 4.28 -34.74
CA LEU A 538 -6.40 3.86 -35.11
C LEU A 538 -6.29 3.03 -36.41
N ASP A 539 -7.40 2.54 -36.97
CA ASP A 539 -7.38 1.73 -38.20
C ASP A 539 -8.46 2.13 -39.22
N PRO A 540 -8.12 2.85 -40.31
CA PRO A 540 -9.07 3.19 -41.36
C PRO A 540 -9.48 2.00 -42.25
N ASN A 541 -8.90 0.81 -42.06
CA ASN A 541 -9.16 -0.39 -42.85
C ASN A 541 -9.82 -1.54 -42.07
N TYR A 542 -10.22 -1.35 -40.81
CA TYR A 542 -10.90 -2.41 -40.04
C TYR A 542 -12.37 -2.57 -40.44
N VAL A 543 -12.59 -3.07 -41.67
CA VAL A 543 -13.89 -3.52 -42.14
C VAL A 543 -14.32 -4.74 -41.32
N ILE A 544 -15.27 -4.54 -40.41
CA ILE A 544 -15.98 -5.64 -39.76
C ILE A 544 -16.79 -6.38 -40.83
N MET A 545 -16.24 -7.48 -41.32
CA MET A 545 -16.96 -8.40 -42.20
C MET A 545 -17.96 -9.21 -41.36
N GLY A 546 -19.16 -8.65 -41.13
CA GLY A 546 -20.21 -9.35 -40.39
C GLY A 546 -21.43 -8.49 -40.02
N ASN A 547 -22.43 -8.52 -40.89
CA ASN A 547 -23.78 -7.96 -40.74
C ASN A 547 -23.93 -6.43 -40.61
N SER A 548 -24.61 -5.88 -41.62
CA SER A 548 -25.15 -4.54 -41.68
C SER A 548 -26.10 -4.23 -40.52
N ILE A 549 -25.64 -3.41 -39.58
CA ILE A 549 -26.48 -2.43 -38.89
C ILE A 549 -25.94 -1.08 -39.34
N GLY A 550 -26.81 -0.22 -39.88
CA GLY A 550 -26.37 1.05 -40.47
C GLY A 550 -25.73 1.94 -39.41
N TYR A 551 -24.54 2.47 -39.72
CA TYR A 551 -23.99 3.62 -39.00
C TYR A 551 -24.89 4.83 -39.25
N ASN A 552 -25.89 5.02 -38.38
CA ASN A 552 -26.24 6.38 -38.02
C ASN A 552 -25.02 6.92 -37.27
N ALA A 553 -24.31 7.87 -37.88
CA ALA A 553 -23.40 8.72 -37.12
C ALA A 553 -24.18 9.25 -35.91
N ILE A 554 -23.63 9.09 -34.71
CA ILE A 554 -24.23 9.62 -33.48
C ILE A 554 -24.32 11.13 -33.68
N GLY A 555 -25.52 11.61 -34.01
CA GLY A 555 -25.76 13.02 -34.31
C GLY A 555 -25.44 13.87 -33.09
N HIS A 556 -25.30 15.18 -33.31
CA HIS A 556 -25.16 16.17 -32.23
C HIS A 556 -26.21 16.04 -31.12
N ASP A 557 -27.36 15.42 -31.42
CA ASP A 557 -28.51 15.21 -30.56
C ASP A 557 -28.47 13.92 -29.70
N GLN A 558 -27.46 13.05 -29.83
CA GLN A 558 -27.41 11.75 -29.11
C GLN A 558 -26.32 11.63 -28.03
N TYR A 559 -25.42 12.61 -27.88
CA TYR A 559 -24.63 12.72 -26.65
C TYR A 559 -25.57 13.19 -25.52
N PRO A 560 -25.50 12.65 -24.29
CA PRO A 560 -26.45 12.98 -23.23
C PRO A 560 -26.20 14.41 -22.69
N MET A 561 -26.74 15.40 -23.40
CA MET A 561 -26.70 16.83 -23.05
C MET A 561 -27.48 17.18 -21.77
N ASP A 562 -28.24 16.22 -21.23
CA ASP A 562 -29.05 16.34 -20.02
C ASP A 562 -28.46 15.57 -18.82
N GLU A 563 -27.41 14.77 -19.02
CA GLU A 563 -26.64 14.16 -17.93
C GLU A 563 -25.28 14.88 -17.79
N SER A 564 -25.23 15.89 -16.92
CA SER A 564 -23.97 16.34 -16.32
C SER A 564 -23.40 15.21 -15.47
N ILE A 565 -22.46 14.43 -16.01
CA ILE A 565 -21.86 13.26 -15.34
C ILE A 565 -20.88 13.69 -14.24
N ILE A 566 -21.30 14.45 -13.21
CA ILE A 566 -20.61 14.55 -11.91
C ILE A 566 -21.60 14.82 -10.75
N SER A 567 -21.48 13.97 -9.73
CA SER A 567 -21.82 14.22 -8.33
C SER A 567 -21.23 15.55 -7.78
N ARG A 568 -22.00 16.65 -7.81
CA ARG A 568 -21.65 17.89 -7.08
C ARG A 568 -22.62 18.19 -5.93
N THR A 569 -22.21 17.79 -4.72
CA THR A 569 -22.61 18.48 -3.47
C THR A 569 -21.56 19.53 -3.10
N TRP A 570 -21.29 20.44 -4.03
CA TRP A 570 -20.72 21.76 -3.75
C TRP A 570 -21.72 22.78 -4.32
N ARG A 571 -21.91 23.87 -3.59
CA ARG A 571 -23.19 24.58 -3.53
C ARG A 571 -23.59 25.24 -4.85
N MET A 572 -24.89 25.40 -5.05
CA MET A 572 -25.47 25.85 -6.31
C MET A 572 -24.99 27.26 -6.68
N GLU A 573 -24.70 27.45 -7.98
CA GLU A 573 -24.62 28.75 -8.65
C GLU A 573 -23.57 29.74 -8.12
N PHE A 574 -22.30 29.52 -8.48
CA PHE A 574 -21.25 30.54 -8.38
C PHE A 574 -20.56 30.79 -9.75
N PRO A 575 -20.46 32.06 -10.23
CA PRO A 575 -20.22 32.36 -11.64
C PRO A 575 -18.77 32.70 -12.02
N PHE A 576 -17.79 32.48 -11.13
CA PHE A 576 -16.39 32.34 -11.56
C PHE A 576 -16.14 30.99 -12.28
N MET A 577 -17.13 30.09 -12.27
CA MET A 577 -17.17 28.89 -13.11
C MET A 577 -17.75 29.24 -14.48
N THR A 578 -17.05 30.08 -15.25
CA THR A 578 -17.56 30.73 -16.47
C THR A 578 -18.25 29.78 -17.45
N ILE A 579 -17.72 28.56 -17.60
CA ILE A 579 -18.20 27.56 -18.56
C ILE A 579 -19.10 26.49 -17.91
N GLN A 580 -19.00 26.20 -16.61
CA GLN A 580 -19.69 25.03 -16.02
C GLN A 580 -21.16 25.28 -15.63
N THR A 581 -21.61 26.53 -15.49
CA THR A 581 -22.93 26.85 -14.94
C THR A 581 -23.91 27.42 -16.00
N PRO A 582 -25.06 26.74 -16.24
CA PRO A 582 -26.14 27.24 -17.11
C PRO A 582 -26.55 28.70 -16.83
N SER A 583 -26.55 29.08 -15.55
CA SER A 583 -26.92 30.41 -15.05
C SER A 583 -25.91 31.49 -15.47
N THR A 584 -24.62 31.15 -15.57
CA THR A 584 -23.57 32.09 -16.02
C THR A 584 -23.58 32.26 -17.54
N MET A 585 -23.83 31.18 -18.29
CA MET A 585 -24.08 31.27 -19.73
C MET A 585 -25.29 32.16 -20.03
N CYS A 586 -26.40 31.96 -19.30
CA CYS A 586 -27.60 32.78 -19.41
C CYS A 586 -27.32 34.27 -19.08
N LEU A 587 -26.54 34.55 -18.03
CA LEU A 587 -26.11 35.91 -17.66
C LEU A 587 -25.30 36.60 -18.78
N LEU A 588 -24.46 35.84 -19.48
CA LEU A 588 -23.65 36.31 -20.61
C LEU A 588 -24.43 36.38 -21.95
N GLY A 589 -25.71 36.02 -21.97
CA GLY A 589 -26.51 35.94 -23.19
C GLY A 589 -26.12 34.77 -24.12
N LEU A 590 -25.40 33.80 -23.58
CA LEU A 590 -24.93 32.59 -24.28
C LEU A 590 -25.84 31.40 -23.99
N ASP A 591 -25.77 30.38 -24.84
CA ASP A 591 -26.58 29.18 -24.70
C ASP A 591 -26.18 28.38 -23.43
N PRO A 592 -27.12 28.06 -22.51
CA PRO A 592 -26.83 27.25 -21.32
C PRO A 592 -26.17 25.89 -21.60
N LYS A 593 -26.34 25.33 -22.81
CA LYS A 593 -25.73 24.07 -23.24
C LYS A 593 -24.42 24.27 -24.04
N LEU A 594 -23.89 25.49 -24.13
CA LEU A 594 -22.67 25.79 -24.90
C LEU A 594 -21.48 24.93 -24.48
N ALA A 595 -21.22 24.82 -23.18
CA ALA A 595 -20.14 24.03 -22.61
C ALA A 595 -20.20 22.55 -23.01
N ALA A 596 -21.39 21.94 -22.84
CA ALA A 596 -21.63 20.56 -23.24
C ALA A 596 -21.45 20.39 -24.76
N ARG A 597 -21.88 21.35 -25.59
CA ARG A 597 -21.63 21.30 -27.05
C ARG A 597 -20.16 21.42 -27.42
N MET A 598 -19.36 22.19 -26.67
CA MET A 598 -17.92 22.30 -26.88
C MET A 598 -17.21 20.98 -26.53
N VAL A 599 -17.58 20.34 -25.42
CA VAL A 599 -17.10 19.00 -25.04
C VAL A 599 -17.50 17.95 -26.09
N VAL A 600 -18.74 17.99 -26.59
CA VAL A 600 -19.18 17.13 -27.70
C VAL A 600 -18.35 17.38 -28.95
N SER A 601 -18.20 18.65 -29.37
CA SER A 601 -17.45 19.02 -30.57
C SER A 601 -16.01 18.52 -30.55
N GLU A 602 -15.28 18.68 -29.43
CA GLU A 602 -13.91 18.15 -29.29
C GLU A 602 -13.87 16.61 -29.37
N ARG A 603 -14.93 15.94 -28.90
CA ARG A 603 -15.03 14.47 -28.86
C ARG A 603 -15.51 13.85 -30.17
N THR A 604 -16.29 14.57 -30.99
CA THR A 604 -16.93 14.06 -32.22
C THR A 604 -16.34 14.59 -33.53
N ASP A 605 -15.62 15.72 -33.55
CA ASP A 605 -15.11 16.30 -34.80
C ASP A 605 -13.97 15.46 -35.42
N LEU A 606 -14.30 14.70 -36.48
CA LEU A 606 -13.35 13.86 -37.21
C LEU A 606 -12.14 14.62 -37.77
N SER A 607 -12.29 15.92 -38.08
CA SER A 607 -11.20 16.76 -38.61
C SER A 607 -10.16 17.12 -37.54
N MET A 608 -10.57 17.18 -36.27
CA MET A 608 -9.64 17.25 -35.15
C MET A 608 -9.04 15.88 -34.80
N LEU A 609 -9.63 14.78 -35.29
CA LEU A 609 -9.19 13.41 -35.02
C LEU A 609 -8.28 12.81 -36.11
N THR A 610 -8.00 13.51 -37.21
CA THR A 610 -7.08 13.00 -38.25
C THR A 610 -5.70 12.66 -37.69
N ALA A 611 -5.37 11.38 -37.72
CA ALA A 611 -4.07 10.86 -37.31
C ALA A 611 -2.94 11.44 -38.19
N PRO A 612 -1.76 11.74 -37.63
CA PRO A 612 -0.60 12.14 -38.42
C PRO A 612 -0.23 11.03 -39.41
N HIS A 613 0.03 11.41 -40.68
CA HIS A 613 0.47 10.46 -41.70
C HIS A 613 1.75 9.72 -41.27
N PHE A 614 1.64 8.40 -41.12
CA PHE A 614 2.74 7.54 -40.71
C PHE A 614 3.76 7.34 -41.85
N SER A 615 4.96 7.89 -41.68
CA SER A 615 6.15 7.38 -42.38
C SER A 615 6.77 6.25 -41.55
N SER A 616 6.98 5.08 -42.16
CA SER A 616 7.58 3.92 -41.49
C SER A 616 9.10 4.03 -41.27
N LYS A 617 9.73 5.12 -41.73
CA LYS A 617 11.14 5.46 -41.46
C LYS A 617 11.25 6.93 -41.06
N LEU A 618 11.36 7.16 -39.75
CA LEU A 618 11.82 8.43 -39.17
C LEU A 618 13.28 8.26 -38.79
N ASN A 619 14.18 8.76 -39.63
CA ASN A 619 15.59 8.93 -39.27
C ASN A 619 15.71 10.23 -38.46
N PHE A 620 15.92 10.14 -37.15
CA PHE A 620 16.12 11.32 -36.33
C PHE A 620 17.51 11.91 -36.56
N GLN A 621 17.56 13.20 -36.93
CA GLN A 621 18.83 13.94 -36.93
C GLN A 621 19.17 14.33 -35.49
N TYR A 622 20.40 14.03 -35.06
CA TYR A 622 20.86 14.26 -33.69
C TYR A 622 20.76 15.74 -33.27
N GLU A 623 20.99 16.68 -34.21
CA GLU A 623 20.83 18.11 -33.96
C GLU A 623 19.36 18.53 -33.73
N ASP A 624 18.42 17.97 -34.48
CA ASP A 624 16.98 18.23 -34.32
C ASP A 624 16.49 17.78 -32.94
N ALA A 625 16.97 16.62 -32.47
CA ALA A 625 16.64 16.07 -31.15
C ALA A 625 17.10 16.99 -30.01
N ILE A 626 18.37 17.42 -30.04
CA ILE A 626 18.92 18.34 -29.04
C ILE A 626 18.17 19.68 -29.07
N SER A 627 17.86 20.20 -30.27
CA SER A 627 17.08 21.43 -30.41
C SER A 627 15.69 21.28 -29.77
N ALA A 628 14.94 20.23 -30.10
CA ALA A 628 13.61 19.99 -29.53
C ALA A 628 13.66 19.91 -27.99
N PHE A 629 14.64 19.21 -27.43
CA PHE A 629 14.86 19.16 -25.98
C PHE A 629 15.16 20.54 -25.38
N GLY A 630 16.01 21.35 -26.03
CA GLY A 630 16.33 22.72 -25.60
C GLY A 630 15.12 23.65 -25.57
N TYR A 631 14.20 23.55 -26.54
CA TYR A 631 12.93 24.26 -26.54
C TYR A 631 11.99 23.77 -25.43
N PHE A 632 11.86 22.45 -25.23
CA PHE A 632 11.09 21.88 -24.11
C PHE A 632 11.60 22.37 -22.76
N TYR A 633 12.91 22.27 -22.51
CA TYR A 633 13.51 22.68 -21.24
C TYR A 633 13.35 24.19 -21.01
N GLY A 634 13.60 25.01 -22.03
CA GLY A 634 13.49 26.46 -21.95
C GLY A 634 12.06 26.97 -21.73
N LYS A 635 11.03 26.28 -22.23
CA LYS A 635 9.63 26.77 -22.23
C LYS A 635 8.63 25.97 -21.38
N MET A 636 8.92 24.71 -21.02
CA MET A 636 7.96 23.81 -20.35
C MET A 636 8.41 23.23 -19.01
N GLN A 637 9.69 22.87 -18.85
CA GLN A 637 10.18 22.20 -17.61
C GLN A 637 9.88 22.99 -16.33
N HIS A 638 9.87 24.33 -16.40
CA HIS A 638 9.62 25.18 -15.23
C HIS A 638 8.15 25.23 -14.79
N TRP A 639 7.20 24.89 -15.67
CA TRP A 639 5.78 24.76 -15.32
C TRP A 639 5.50 23.42 -14.63
N TYR A 640 6.06 22.33 -15.16
CA TYR A 640 5.87 20.97 -14.66
C TYR A 640 7.22 20.23 -14.53
N PRO A 641 7.95 20.39 -13.41
CA PRO A 641 9.31 19.86 -13.20
C PRO A 641 9.29 18.36 -12.86
N VAL A 642 8.83 17.54 -13.81
CA VAL A 642 8.53 16.11 -13.62
C VAL A 642 9.62 15.17 -14.14
N LEU A 643 10.76 15.70 -14.61
CA LEU A 643 11.88 14.92 -15.16
C LEU A 643 13.04 14.78 -14.16
N HIS A 644 13.73 13.63 -14.20
CA HIS A 644 14.92 13.34 -13.38
C HIS A 644 16.19 13.95 -13.96
N GLN A 645 17.22 14.17 -13.14
CA GLN A 645 18.50 14.75 -13.54
C GLN A 645 19.26 13.95 -14.61
N ASP A 646 19.06 12.64 -14.68
CA ASP A 646 19.65 11.78 -15.73
C ASP A 646 18.81 11.69 -17.01
N PHE A 647 17.68 12.38 -17.10
CA PHE A 647 16.75 12.21 -18.22
C PHE A 647 17.35 12.61 -19.57
N PHE A 648 18.22 13.63 -19.62
CA PHE A 648 18.88 14.02 -20.86
C PHE A 648 19.79 12.91 -21.44
N ASN A 649 20.45 12.12 -20.60
CA ASN A 649 21.23 10.96 -21.05
C ASN A 649 20.32 9.90 -21.70
N LEU A 650 19.22 9.55 -21.03
CA LEU A 650 18.20 8.62 -21.55
C LEU A 650 17.58 9.14 -22.86
N TYR A 651 17.33 10.45 -22.95
CA TYR A 651 16.81 11.11 -24.15
C TYR A 651 17.76 10.92 -25.35
N LEU A 652 19.04 11.22 -25.19
CA LEU A 652 20.03 11.04 -26.26
C LEU A 652 20.22 9.56 -26.64
N GLU A 653 20.26 8.66 -25.66
CA GLU A 653 20.39 7.21 -25.89
C GLU A 653 19.22 6.66 -26.74
N LYS A 654 17.97 6.99 -26.39
CA LYS A 654 16.77 6.50 -27.10
C LYS A 654 16.51 7.23 -28.42
N MET A 655 16.99 8.46 -28.59
CA MET A 655 16.92 9.18 -29.87
C MET A 655 18.01 8.73 -30.87
N GLY A 656 19.13 8.19 -30.38
CA GLY A 656 20.24 7.68 -31.20
C GLY A 656 20.20 6.17 -31.51
N SER A 657 19.18 5.45 -31.03
CA SER A 657 19.02 3.99 -31.22
C SER A 657 17.65 3.62 -31.79
N ASP A 658 17.50 2.38 -32.28
CA ASP A 658 16.21 1.90 -32.78
C ASP A 658 15.14 1.93 -31.66
N VAL A 659 14.06 2.68 -31.90
CA VAL A 659 13.07 3.01 -30.88
C VAL A 659 12.17 1.82 -30.55
N ASN A 660 12.60 1.05 -29.55
CA ASN A 660 11.89 -0.09 -28.98
C ASN A 660 10.53 0.29 -28.35
N LEU A 661 9.61 -0.66 -28.29
CA LEU A 661 8.30 -0.52 -27.64
C LEU A 661 8.44 -0.53 -26.11
N SER A 662 8.80 0.61 -25.51
CA SER A 662 8.93 0.78 -24.06
C SER A 662 8.39 2.12 -23.57
N THR A 663 8.07 2.18 -22.27
CA THR A 663 7.59 3.40 -21.61
C THR A 663 8.64 4.51 -21.60
N ASP A 664 9.93 4.19 -21.46
CA ASP A 664 11.02 5.17 -21.57
C ASP A 664 11.09 5.78 -22.99
N SER A 665 10.95 4.96 -24.03
CA SER A 665 10.90 5.42 -25.42
C SER A 665 9.67 6.29 -25.69
N CYS A 666 8.52 5.93 -25.12
CA CYS A 666 7.30 6.76 -25.17
C CYS A 666 7.53 8.13 -24.50
N LEU A 667 8.13 8.16 -23.31
CA LEU A 667 8.43 9.39 -22.56
C LEU A 667 9.34 10.34 -23.36
N VAL A 668 10.40 9.79 -23.95
CA VAL A 668 11.36 10.54 -24.81
C VAL A 668 10.65 11.13 -26.04
N LEU A 669 9.79 10.35 -26.71
CA LEU A 669 9.04 10.82 -27.87
C LEU A 669 8.01 11.91 -27.51
N ILE A 670 7.34 11.82 -26.35
CA ILE A 670 6.41 12.87 -25.87
C ILE A 670 7.18 14.18 -25.61
N VAL A 671 8.33 14.12 -24.95
CA VAL A 671 9.18 15.31 -24.72
C VAL A 671 9.64 15.93 -26.05
N ALA A 672 10.05 15.10 -27.02
CA ALA A 672 10.43 15.57 -28.36
C ALA A 672 9.25 16.18 -29.14
N ALA A 673 8.04 15.62 -29.00
CA ALA A 673 6.82 16.16 -29.60
C ALA A 673 6.49 17.55 -29.04
N ILE A 674 6.44 17.70 -27.72
CA ILE A 674 6.19 18.99 -27.04
C ILE A 674 7.25 20.02 -27.44
N GLY A 675 8.54 19.65 -27.40
CA GLY A 675 9.64 20.52 -27.84
C GLY A 675 9.52 20.97 -29.30
N SER A 676 9.03 20.09 -30.19
CA SER A 676 8.81 20.38 -31.61
C SER A 676 7.63 21.34 -31.86
N VAL A 677 6.58 21.27 -31.04
CA VAL A 677 5.50 22.29 -31.03
C VAL A 677 6.10 23.66 -30.66
N TYR A 678 6.88 23.74 -29.59
CA TYR A 678 7.49 24.99 -29.10
C TYR A 678 8.61 25.57 -29.97
N ARG A 679 9.16 24.78 -30.88
CA ARG A 679 10.08 25.26 -31.92
C ARG A 679 9.38 26.07 -33.02
N SER A 680 8.05 26.01 -33.11
CA SER A 680 7.26 26.79 -34.08
C SER A 680 7.08 28.23 -33.62
N SER A 681 7.09 29.17 -34.57
CA SER A 681 6.96 30.62 -34.29
C SER A 681 5.60 31.04 -33.71
N SER A 682 4.56 30.22 -33.89
CA SER A 682 3.25 30.39 -33.26
C SER A 682 2.54 29.04 -33.13
N LEU A 683 1.56 28.96 -32.24
CA LEU A 683 0.74 27.77 -32.08
C LEU A 683 -0.09 27.47 -33.34
N ALA A 684 -0.57 28.50 -34.05
CA ALA A 684 -1.24 28.35 -35.35
C ALA A 684 -0.31 27.76 -36.43
N THR A 685 0.98 28.12 -36.42
CA THR A 685 2.00 27.51 -37.28
C THR A 685 2.24 26.04 -36.90
N ALA A 686 2.20 25.69 -35.61
CA ALA A 686 2.34 24.31 -35.15
C ALA A 686 1.15 23.44 -35.56
N TYR A 687 -0.09 23.93 -35.43
CA TYR A 687 -1.29 23.21 -35.88
C TYR A 687 -1.29 22.93 -37.38
N SER A 688 -0.89 23.91 -38.20
CA SER A 688 -0.90 23.80 -39.66
C SER A 688 0.25 22.95 -40.22
N ARG A 689 1.42 22.94 -39.57
CA ARG A 689 2.60 22.17 -40.03
C ARG A 689 2.78 20.81 -39.34
N ARG A 690 2.15 20.59 -38.18
CA ARG A 690 2.25 19.37 -37.33
C ARG A 690 3.68 18.81 -37.23
N PRO A 691 4.70 19.61 -36.81
CA PRO A 691 6.08 19.13 -36.71
C PRO A 691 6.26 18.01 -35.66
N ASP A 692 5.29 17.88 -34.75
CA ASP A 692 5.16 16.84 -33.74
C ASP A 692 4.64 15.49 -34.28
N ALA A 693 4.06 15.47 -35.49
CA ALA A 693 3.38 14.32 -36.09
C ALA A 693 4.13 12.99 -35.97
N GLY A 694 5.41 12.96 -36.34
CA GLY A 694 6.22 11.74 -36.30
C GLY A 694 6.55 11.26 -34.88
N TYR A 695 6.79 12.19 -33.96
CA TYR A 695 7.06 11.90 -32.56
C TYR A 695 5.82 11.39 -31.84
N ILE A 696 4.72 12.14 -31.93
CA ILE A 696 3.48 11.79 -31.23
C ILE A 696 2.86 10.53 -31.81
N GLY A 697 2.82 10.35 -33.14
CA GLY A 697 2.27 9.14 -33.76
C GLY A 697 2.97 7.88 -33.26
N LYS A 698 4.30 7.90 -33.15
CA LYS A 698 5.07 6.79 -32.59
C LYS A 698 4.84 6.62 -31.08
N ALA A 699 4.73 7.69 -30.30
CA ALA A 699 4.38 7.62 -28.88
C ALA A 699 2.99 7.02 -28.62
N LEU A 700 1.97 7.42 -29.40
CA LEU A 700 0.61 6.89 -29.30
C LEU A 700 0.57 5.37 -29.53
N SER A 701 1.42 4.83 -30.44
CA SER A 701 1.55 3.38 -30.65
C SER A 701 2.10 2.61 -29.42
N MET A 702 2.71 3.31 -28.45
CA MET A 702 3.27 2.74 -27.22
C MET A 702 2.37 2.92 -25.99
N ILE A 703 1.23 3.63 -26.13
CA ILE A 703 0.26 3.84 -25.03
C ILE A 703 -0.19 2.54 -24.35
N PRO A 704 -0.43 1.40 -25.03
CA PRO A 704 -0.80 0.16 -24.35
C PRO A 704 0.26 -0.31 -23.33
N CYS A 705 1.55 -0.13 -23.63
CA CYS A 705 2.64 -0.41 -22.69
C CYS A 705 2.58 0.56 -21.49
N VAL A 706 2.42 1.86 -21.76
CA VAL A 706 2.26 2.89 -20.72
C VAL A 706 1.06 2.58 -19.82
N HIS A 707 -0.06 2.10 -20.36
CA HIS A 707 -1.25 1.77 -19.58
C HIS A 707 -1.06 0.52 -18.70
N LEU A 708 -0.42 -0.53 -19.22
CA LEU A 708 -0.18 -1.77 -18.48
C LEU A 708 0.94 -1.64 -17.42
N GLU A 709 1.95 -0.81 -17.67
CA GLU A 709 3.09 -0.65 -16.75
C GLU A 709 2.69 0.17 -15.51
N PHE A 710 3.01 -0.33 -14.32
CA PHE A 710 2.74 0.35 -13.05
C PHE A 710 4.03 0.95 -12.49
N SER A 711 4.41 2.12 -13.02
CA SER A 711 5.68 2.78 -12.71
C SER A 711 5.56 4.30 -12.67
N LEU A 712 6.58 4.95 -12.09
CA LEU A 712 6.75 6.39 -12.14
C LEU A 712 6.91 6.89 -13.59
N ARG A 713 7.64 6.16 -14.45
CA ARG A 713 7.78 6.45 -15.89
C ARG A 713 6.44 6.48 -16.62
N SER A 714 5.58 5.51 -16.35
CA SER A 714 4.22 5.45 -16.90
C SER A 714 3.39 6.67 -16.50
N THR A 715 3.51 7.08 -15.24
CA THR A 715 2.78 8.24 -14.69
C THR A 715 3.29 9.55 -15.29
N GLN A 716 4.62 9.69 -15.50
CA GLN A 716 5.22 10.80 -16.25
C GLN A 716 4.71 10.88 -17.70
N CYS A 717 4.58 9.74 -18.39
CA CYS A 717 4.07 9.70 -19.76
C CYS A 717 2.63 10.24 -19.82
N LEU A 718 1.74 9.76 -18.95
CA LEU A 718 0.34 10.19 -18.91
C LEU A 718 0.20 11.69 -18.57
N LEU A 719 1.01 12.18 -17.63
CA LEU A 719 1.05 13.60 -17.28
C LEU A 719 1.53 14.46 -18.46
N LEU A 720 2.66 14.11 -19.08
CA LEU A 720 3.19 14.91 -20.20
C LEU A 720 2.33 14.77 -21.46
N LEU A 721 1.61 13.66 -21.63
CA LEU A 721 0.61 13.51 -22.70
C LEU A 721 -0.60 14.43 -22.45
N SER A 722 -1.06 14.57 -21.20
CA SER A 722 -2.05 15.58 -20.81
C SER A 722 -1.57 17.00 -21.12
N VAL A 723 -0.32 17.34 -20.74
CA VAL A 723 0.31 18.62 -21.06
C VAL A 723 0.38 18.85 -22.57
N TYR A 724 0.78 17.85 -23.37
CA TYR A 724 0.80 17.94 -24.83
C TYR A 724 -0.60 18.25 -25.39
N TYR A 725 -1.65 17.57 -24.93
CA TYR A 725 -3.02 17.80 -25.39
C TYR A 725 -3.55 19.19 -25.00
N ASN A 726 -3.18 19.72 -23.84
CA ASN A 726 -3.46 21.11 -23.46
C ASN A 726 -2.72 22.12 -24.37
N CYS A 727 -1.46 21.85 -24.71
CA CYS A 727 -0.70 22.69 -25.66
C CYS A 727 -1.40 22.73 -27.03
N ILE A 728 -1.89 21.57 -27.51
CA ILE A 728 -2.64 21.47 -28.78
C ILE A 728 -4.16 21.68 -28.64
N GLY A 729 -4.60 22.40 -27.60
CA GLY A 729 -5.97 22.92 -27.52
C GLY A 729 -7.07 21.86 -27.41
N LYS A 730 -6.74 20.68 -26.86
CA LYS A 730 -7.65 19.55 -26.64
C LYS A 730 -7.81 19.24 -25.15
N PRO A 731 -8.49 20.11 -24.39
CA PRO A 731 -8.56 20.01 -22.94
C PRO A 731 -9.38 18.80 -22.45
N CYS A 732 -10.36 18.29 -23.22
CA CYS A 732 -11.05 17.04 -22.85
C CYS A 732 -10.10 15.84 -22.95
N GLN A 733 -9.32 15.74 -24.03
CA GLN A 733 -8.32 14.67 -24.17
C GLN A 733 -7.22 14.79 -23.12
N ALA A 734 -6.78 16.02 -22.80
CA ALA A 734 -5.84 16.26 -21.71
C ALA A 734 -6.38 15.80 -20.36
N HIS A 735 -7.66 16.05 -20.09
CA HIS A 735 -8.33 15.64 -18.86
C HIS A 735 -8.40 14.10 -18.71
N ASP A 736 -8.71 13.38 -19.78
CA ASP A 736 -8.80 11.91 -19.72
C ASP A 736 -7.43 11.29 -19.33
N TYR A 737 -6.31 11.83 -19.85
CA TYR A 737 -4.96 11.39 -19.44
C TYR A 737 -4.55 11.87 -18.03
N ILE A 738 -4.98 13.05 -17.56
CA ILE A 738 -4.66 13.51 -16.20
C ILE A 738 -5.38 12.67 -15.14
N LEU A 739 -6.60 12.20 -15.43
CA LEU A 739 -7.31 11.23 -14.60
C LEU A 739 -6.55 9.91 -14.48
N MET A 740 -6.08 9.35 -15.61
CA MET A 740 -5.29 8.13 -15.60
C MET A 740 -3.97 8.31 -14.83
N ALA A 741 -3.29 9.45 -15.00
CA ALA A 741 -2.09 9.79 -14.23
C ALA A 741 -2.40 9.88 -12.73
N SER A 742 -3.50 10.54 -12.35
CA SER A 742 -3.94 10.67 -10.96
C SER A 742 -4.21 9.32 -10.30
N CYS A 743 -4.97 8.43 -10.95
CA CYS A 743 -5.24 7.10 -10.41
C CYS A 743 -3.94 6.30 -10.20
N LYS A 744 -2.96 6.40 -11.12
CA LYS A 744 -1.64 5.77 -10.95
C LYS A 744 -0.82 6.40 -9.82
N ALA A 745 -0.72 7.72 -9.76
CA ALA A 745 0.01 8.42 -8.70
C ALA A 745 -0.55 8.12 -7.30
N GLN A 746 -1.88 8.18 -7.14
CA GLN A 746 -2.56 7.81 -5.90
C GLN A 746 -2.25 6.36 -5.51
N ALA A 747 -2.29 5.42 -6.45
CA ALA A 747 -2.00 4.02 -6.19
C ALA A 747 -0.51 3.77 -5.87
N LEU A 748 0.43 4.48 -6.52
CA LEU A 748 1.87 4.40 -6.22
C LEU A 748 2.16 4.81 -4.77
N PHE A 749 1.58 5.91 -4.29
CA PHE A 749 1.66 6.30 -2.86
C PHE A 749 0.99 5.27 -1.94
N LYS A 750 -0.19 4.76 -2.31
CA LYS A 750 -0.96 3.81 -1.47
C LYS A 750 -0.30 2.44 -1.34
N CYS A 751 0.54 2.08 -2.31
CA CYS A 751 1.30 0.83 -2.35
C CYS A 751 2.76 0.99 -1.87
N HIS A 752 3.20 2.19 -1.49
CA HIS A 752 4.53 2.47 -0.93
C HIS A 752 5.70 1.98 -1.81
N PHE A 753 5.57 2.08 -3.14
CA PHE A 753 6.53 1.51 -4.10
C PHE A 753 7.93 2.15 -4.08
N TYR A 754 8.04 3.40 -3.61
CA TYR A 754 9.26 4.21 -3.69
C TYR A 754 9.66 4.81 -2.34
N ASP A 755 9.08 4.36 -1.23
CA ASP A 755 9.40 4.90 0.10
C ASP A 755 10.90 4.72 0.46
N ASP A 756 11.55 3.70 -0.10
CA ASP A 756 12.97 3.38 0.07
C ASP A 756 13.92 4.21 -0.83
N ASP A 757 13.40 4.97 -1.80
CA ASP A 757 14.17 5.76 -2.78
C ASP A 757 13.79 7.26 -2.66
N ASN A 758 14.69 8.03 -2.05
CA ASN A 758 14.48 9.45 -1.78
C ASN A 758 14.31 10.30 -3.06
N ASP A 759 14.95 9.94 -4.17
CA ASP A 759 14.86 10.71 -5.41
C ASP A 759 13.60 10.31 -6.20
N ALA A 760 13.22 9.03 -6.20
CA ALA A 760 11.96 8.58 -6.79
C ALA A 760 10.72 9.06 -6.02
N ILE A 761 10.73 9.07 -4.68
CA ILE A 761 9.60 9.58 -3.88
C ILE A 761 9.47 11.11 -4.02
N GLU A 762 10.58 11.83 -4.11
CA GLU A 762 10.61 13.27 -4.37
C GLU A 762 10.06 13.58 -5.77
N LEU A 763 10.48 12.81 -6.78
CA LEU A 763 9.94 12.91 -8.14
C LEU A 763 8.44 12.55 -8.19
N LEU A 764 7.99 11.56 -7.41
CA LEU A 764 6.57 11.21 -7.27
C LEU A 764 5.76 12.35 -6.62
N ARG A 765 6.31 13.08 -5.64
CA ARG A 765 5.69 14.30 -5.09
C ARG A 765 5.55 15.37 -6.17
N ARG A 766 6.61 15.65 -6.95
CA ARG A 766 6.54 16.63 -8.06
C ARG A 766 5.48 16.25 -9.09
N ILE A 767 5.37 14.96 -9.43
CA ILE A 767 4.31 14.42 -10.30
C ILE A 767 2.93 14.64 -9.68
N PHE A 768 2.71 14.27 -8.42
CA PHE A 768 1.42 14.46 -7.73
C PHE A 768 0.97 15.92 -7.68
N TRP A 769 1.87 16.83 -7.32
CA TRP A 769 1.54 18.26 -7.30
C TRP A 769 1.31 18.81 -8.71
N SER A 770 2.02 18.32 -9.72
CA SER A 770 1.76 18.68 -11.14
C SER A 770 0.40 18.15 -11.62
N ILE A 771 0.00 16.93 -11.25
CA ILE A 771 -1.33 16.36 -11.53
C ILE A 771 -2.40 17.23 -10.86
N LEU A 772 -2.23 17.57 -9.58
CA LEU A 772 -3.18 18.39 -8.85
C LEU A 772 -3.33 19.77 -9.51
N LEU A 773 -2.24 20.41 -9.96
CA LEU A 773 -2.31 21.69 -10.67
C LEU A 773 -3.13 21.56 -11.96
N ILE A 774 -2.79 20.63 -12.85
CA ILE A 774 -3.46 20.44 -14.15
C ILE A 774 -4.93 20.04 -13.98
N GLU A 775 -5.23 19.09 -13.09
CA GLU A 775 -6.60 18.64 -12.80
C GLU A 775 -7.44 19.78 -12.20
N THR A 776 -6.85 20.60 -11.33
CA THR A 776 -7.53 21.78 -10.77
C THR A 776 -7.83 22.81 -11.84
N GLU A 777 -6.86 23.11 -12.71
CA GLU A 777 -7.03 24.10 -13.78
C GLU A 777 -8.09 23.70 -14.81
N LEU A 778 -8.13 22.42 -15.21
CA LEU A 778 -9.16 21.90 -16.11
C LEU A 778 -10.52 21.78 -15.42
N GLY A 779 -10.54 21.27 -14.17
CA GLY A 779 -11.75 21.00 -13.40
C GLY A 779 -12.48 22.24 -12.87
N TYR A 780 -11.89 23.43 -12.95
CA TYR A 780 -12.61 24.69 -12.72
C TYR A 780 -13.41 25.17 -13.94
N HIS A 781 -13.04 24.72 -15.15
CA HIS A 781 -13.56 25.24 -16.41
C HIS A 781 -14.46 24.25 -17.17
N LEU A 782 -14.12 22.97 -17.16
CA LEU A 782 -14.89 21.93 -17.85
C LEU A 782 -15.61 21.05 -16.84
N ASP A 783 -16.90 20.80 -17.03
CA ASP A 783 -17.70 19.94 -16.13
C ASP A 783 -17.33 18.46 -16.37
N MET A 784 -16.18 18.08 -15.82
CA MET A 784 -15.48 16.83 -16.12
C MET A 784 -15.13 16.07 -14.82
N PRO A 785 -15.06 14.71 -14.84
CA PRO A 785 -15.04 13.93 -13.60
C PRO A 785 -13.78 14.14 -12.74
N GLU A 786 -13.91 14.37 -11.43
CA GLU A 786 -12.75 14.51 -10.53
C GLU A 786 -12.16 13.15 -10.10
N SER A 787 -10.82 13.05 -10.09
CA SER A 787 -10.09 11.90 -9.53
C SER A 787 -10.09 11.85 -8.00
N ASN A 788 -10.57 12.90 -7.35
CA ASN A 788 -10.50 13.14 -5.90
C ASN A 788 -9.07 13.21 -5.31
N ILE A 789 -8.03 13.41 -6.14
CA ILE A 789 -6.62 13.52 -5.71
C ILE A 789 -6.40 14.56 -4.61
N TRP A 790 -7.17 15.63 -4.62
CA TRP A 790 -7.11 16.71 -3.63
C TRP A 790 -7.38 16.25 -2.19
N LYS A 791 -8.09 15.14 -1.96
CA LYS A 791 -8.32 14.59 -0.61
C LYS A 791 -7.05 14.04 0.07
N PHE A 792 -5.94 14.00 -0.67
CA PHE A 792 -4.64 13.56 -0.22
C PHE A 792 -3.62 14.71 -0.10
N ASP A 793 -3.97 15.95 -0.45
CA ASP A 793 -3.03 17.07 -0.48
C ASP A 793 -2.44 17.39 0.92
N ASP A 794 -3.25 17.29 1.98
CA ASP A 794 -2.81 17.38 3.39
C ASP A 794 -1.90 16.22 3.85
N ARG A 795 -1.83 15.12 3.08
CA ARG A 795 -1.07 13.91 3.43
C ARG A 795 0.23 13.76 2.66
N ILE A 796 0.31 14.35 1.46
CA ILE A 796 1.50 14.35 0.63
C ILE A 796 2.37 15.55 1.01
N LEU A 797 3.66 15.31 1.26
CA LEU A 797 4.61 16.37 1.57
C LEU A 797 4.85 17.25 0.33
N LEU A 798 5.19 18.52 0.57
CA LEU A 798 5.67 19.42 -0.48
C LEU A 798 7.00 18.92 -1.05
N PRO A 799 7.32 19.24 -2.33
CA PRO A 799 8.62 18.91 -2.92
C PRO A 799 9.80 19.52 -2.17
N GLY A 800 10.91 18.80 -2.13
CA GLY A 800 12.15 19.20 -1.48
C GLY A 800 12.91 20.30 -2.23
N ILE A 801 13.48 21.24 -1.46
CA ILE A 801 14.18 22.43 -1.98
C ILE A 801 15.66 22.11 -2.31
N HIS A 802 16.24 21.06 -1.72
CA HIS A 802 17.69 20.80 -1.76
C HIS A 802 18.20 20.09 -3.03
N THR A 803 17.40 19.26 -3.69
CA THR A 803 17.82 18.52 -4.91
C THR A 803 17.76 19.41 -6.15
N SER A 804 18.51 19.08 -7.21
CA SER A 804 18.34 19.76 -8.50
C SER A 804 17.00 19.38 -9.13
N TRP A 805 16.39 20.34 -9.82
CA TRP A 805 15.16 20.14 -10.61
C TRP A 805 15.44 20.23 -12.13
N GLU A 806 16.72 20.31 -12.49
CA GLU A 806 17.21 20.33 -13.87
C GLU A 806 17.29 18.89 -14.41
N PRO A 807 16.88 18.63 -15.66
CA PRO A 807 16.82 17.28 -16.24
C PRO A 807 18.16 16.80 -16.85
N PHE A 808 19.27 17.41 -16.45
CA PHE A 808 20.64 17.15 -16.92
C PHE A 808 21.67 17.51 -15.84
N HIS A 809 22.91 17.08 -16.02
CA HIS A 809 24.04 17.46 -15.16
C HIS A 809 24.69 18.77 -15.63
N SER A 810 25.32 19.51 -14.71
CA SER A 810 25.95 20.82 -14.99
C SER A 810 26.97 20.80 -16.14
N THR A 811 27.68 19.68 -16.33
CA THR A 811 28.60 19.47 -17.46
C THR A 811 27.92 19.48 -18.83
N GLN A 812 26.61 19.26 -18.89
CA GLN A 812 25.80 19.17 -20.11
C GLN A 812 25.06 20.48 -20.42
N GLN A 813 25.01 21.40 -19.45
CA GLN A 813 24.31 22.69 -19.54
C GLN A 813 24.75 23.48 -20.79
N TYR A 814 26.06 23.51 -21.08
CA TYR A 814 26.65 24.17 -22.26
C TYR A 814 26.05 23.69 -23.59
N ILE A 815 25.81 22.37 -23.74
CA ILE A 815 25.27 21.76 -24.97
C ILE A 815 23.84 22.27 -25.23
N ILE A 816 23.06 22.43 -24.15
CA ILE A 816 21.66 22.85 -24.20
C ILE A 816 21.56 24.37 -24.38
N GLU A 817 22.44 25.14 -23.73
CA GLU A 817 22.48 26.59 -23.84
C GLU A 817 22.89 27.05 -25.24
N GLN A 818 23.85 26.39 -25.88
CA GLN A 818 24.25 26.69 -27.27
C GLN A 818 23.14 26.50 -28.31
N ARG A 819 22.15 25.64 -28.05
CA ARG A 819 21.06 25.30 -29.00
C ARG A 819 19.69 25.79 -28.54
N ARG A 820 19.63 26.61 -27.47
CA ARG A 820 18.42 27.30 -27.01
C ARG A 820 18.05 28.45 -27.98
N PRO A 821 16.76 28.83 -28.13
CA PRO A 821 16.36 30.04 -28.85
C PRO A 821 17.15 31.30 -28.42
N PRO A 822 17.65 32.11 -29.37
CA PRO A 822 18.73 33.10 -29.15
C PRO A 822 18.39 34.30 -28.24
N HIS A 823 17.17 34.39 -27.73
CA HIS A 823 16.71 35.49 -26.84
C HIS A 823 15.92 34.99 -25.61
N SER A 824 16.04 33.71 -25.24
CA SER A 824 15.28 33.12 -24.12
C SER A 824 16.18 32.82 -22.92
N SER A 825 16.07 33.58 -21.84
CA SER A 825 16.52 33.12 -20.52
C SER A 825 15.57 32.04 -19.99
N ALA A 826 16.12 30.90 -19.60
CA ALA A 826 15.40 29.94 -18.77
C ALA A 826 15.37 30.44 -17.32
N LEU A 827 14.36 30.01 -16.58
CA LEU A 827 14.23 30.30 -15.16
C LEU A 827 15.33 29.57 -14.39
N THR A 828 15.88 30.17 -13.32
CA THR A 828 16.90 29.47 -12.51
C THR A 828 16.28 28.28 -11.78
N SER A 829 17.10 27.30 -11.38
CA SER A 829 16.63 26.15 -10.57
C SER A 829 15.94 26.59 -9.27
N ASN A 830 16.43 27.67 -8.64
CA ASN A 830 15.83 28.22 -7.41
C ASN A 830 14.52 28.97 -7.67
N ASP A 831 14.46 29.78 -8.72
CA ASP A 831 13.22 30.46 -9.12
C ASP A 831 12.15 29.47 -9.57
N THR A 832 12.54 28.36 -10.21
CA THR A 832 11.62 27.27 -10.58
C THR A 832 11.01 26.60 -9.35
N LYS A 833 11.82 26.34 -8.31
CA LYS A 833 11.33 25.83 -7.01
C LYS A 833 10.36 26.81 -6.35
N ALA A 834 10.73 28.08 -6.30
CA ALA A 834 9.91 29.14 -5.70
C ALA A 834 8.57 29.30 -6.44
N TYR A 835 8.59 29.32 -7.78
CA TYR A 835 7.39 29.34 -8.60
C TYR A 835 6.47 28.15 -8.32
N PHE A 836 6.99 26.92 -8.34
CA PHE A 836 6.16 25.73 -8.19
C PHE A 836 5.47 25.66 -6.81
N LEU A 837 6.18 26.06 -5.75
CA LEU A 837 5.61 26.21 -4.41
C LEU A 837 4.58 27.36 -4.33
N ALA A 838 4.81 28.47 -5.04
CA ALA A 838 3.87 29.58 -5.17
C ALA A 838 2.58 29.16 -5.92
N ALA A 839 2.70 28.33 -6.97
CA ALA A 839 1.58 27.77 -7.71
C ALA A 839 0.76 26.76 -6.87
N ILE A 840 1.43 25.85 -6.13
CA ILE A 840 0.76 24.90 -5.22
C ILE A 840 -0.03 25.65 -4.14
N SER A 841 0.56 26.71 -3.56
CA SER A 841 -0.12 27.52 -2.53
C SER A 841 -1.31 28.31 -3.10
N MET A 842 -1.20 28.86 -4.32
CA MET A 842 -2.33 29.47 -5.04
C MET A 842 -3.46 28.47 -5.34
N CYS A 843 -3.13 27.28 -5.83
CA CYS A 843 -4.10 26.19 -6.06
C CYS A 843 -4.88 25.82 -4.79
N ARG A 844 -4.20 25.79 -3.64
CA ARG A 844 -4.82 25.61 -2.32
C ARG A 844 -5.65 26.82 -1.88
N MET A 845 -5.23 28.03 -2.22
CA MET A 845 -5.95 29.26 -1.88
C MET A 845 -7.28 29.37 -2.64
N MET A 846 -7.29 29.15 -3.96
CA MET A 846 -8.53 29.16 -4.76
C MET A 846 -9.60 28.21 -4.22
N ARG A 847 -9.20 27.03 -3.74
CA ARG A 847 -10.09 26.04 -3.12
C ARG A 847 -10.68 26.52 -1.78
N ARG A 848 -10.02 27.47 -1.11
CA ARG A 848 -10.47 28.09 0.16
C ARG A 848 -11.26 29.37 -0.03
N CYS A 849 -11.19 30.03 -1.19
CA CYS A 849 -11.95 31.25 -1.47
C CYS A 849 -13.46 31.11 -1.21
N PHE A 850 -14.03 29.92 -1.42
CA PHE A 850 -15.45 29.64 -1.18
C PHE A 850 -15.84 29.54 0.30
N ALA A 851 -14.88 29.59 1.23
CA ALA A 851 -15.14 29.65 2.67
C ALA A 851 -15.74 30.99 3.12
N SER A 852 -15.71 32.04 2.27
CA SER A 852 -16.42 33.31 2.53
C SER A 852 -17.96 33.19 2.44
N VAL A 853 -18.50 31.99 2.22
CA VAL A 853 -19.95 31.70 2.20
C VAL A 853 -20.35 30.74 3.33
N VAL A 854 -21.01 31.29 4.34
CA VAL A 854 -21.44 30.54 5.54
C VAL A 854 -22.93 30.21 5.45
N LEU A 855 -23.31 29.01 5.94
CA LEU A 855 -24.71 28.63 6.09
C LEU A 855 -25.26 29.18 7.41
N PHE A 856 -26.23 30.08 7.32
CA PHE A 856 -26.96 30.63 8.48
C PHE A 856 -28.47 30.42 8.26
N ASN A 857 -29.14 29.70 9.18
CA ASN A 857 -30.56 29.35 9.07
C ASN A 857 -30.95 28.71 7.71
N ASN A 858 -30.16 27.75 7.21
CA ASN A 858 -30.30 27.13 5.89
C ASN A 858 -30.26 28.10 4.68
N LYS A 859 -29.84 29.35 4.88
CA LYS A 859 -29.53 30.29 3.79
C LYS A 859 -28.03 30.51 3.71
N GLU A 860 -27.55 30.75 2.49
CA GLU A 860 -26.15 31.10 2.25
C GLU A 860 -25.95 32.59 2.43
N VAL A 861 -24.99 32.97 3.28
CA VAL A 861 -24.72 34.35 3.67
C VAL A 861 -23.23 34.64 3.52
N TYR A 862 -22.92 35.79 2.93
CA TYR A 862 -21.56 36.28 2.80
C TYR A 862 -20.93 36.59 4.18
N ALA A 863 -19.69 36.17 4.37
CA ALA A 863 -18.93 36.35 5.60
C ALA A 863 -17.71 37.28 5.38
N PRO A 864 -17.86 38.61 5.52
CA PRO A 864 -16.80 39.57 5.20
C PRO A 864 -15.54 39.39 6.07
N ILE A 865 -15.67 38.90 7.30
CA ILE A 865 -14.54 38.59 8.18
C ILE A 865 -13.64 37.49 7.56
N ILE A 866 -14.25 36.45 6.96
CA ILE A 866 -13.52 35.35 6.33
C ILE A 866 -12.89 35.82 5.01
N ALA A 867 -13.60 36.62 4.22
CA ALA A 867 -13.06 37.23 3.00
C ALA A 867 -11.84 38.12 3.29
N ASN A 868 -11.91 38.94 4.34
CA ASN A 868 -10.79 39.81 4.74
C ASN A 868 -9.58 38.99 5.25
N GLU A 869 -9.80 37.87 5.95
CA GLU A 869 -8.70 36.98 6.36
C GLU A 869 -8.09 36.22 5.17
N LEU A 870 -8.88 35.81 4.18
CA LEU A 870 -8.37 35.22 2.94
C LEU A 870 -7.54 36.23 2.14
N ALA A 871 -7.99 37.49 2.04
CA ALA A 871 -7.22 38.58 1.43
C ALA A 871 -5.89 38.81 2.18
N ASN A 872 -5.90 38.87 3.52
CA ASN A 872 -4.68 38.97 4.33
C ASN A 872 -3.70 37.81 4.09
N GLN A 873 -4.20 36.59 3.88
CA GLN A 873 -3.35 35.43 3.56
C GLN A 873 -2.74 35.53 2.15
N LEU A 874 -3.49 36.10 1.19
CA LEU A 874 -3.01 36.36 -0.16
C LEU A 874 -1.96 37.48 -0.20
N ASP A 875 -2.14 38.54 0.59
CA ASP A 875 -1.14 39.59 0.79
C ASP A 875 0.15 39.04 1.39
N LYS A 876 0.06 38.25 2.47
CA LYS A 876 1.21 37.57 3.08
C LYS A 876 1.94 36.66 2.08
N TRP A 877 1.20 35.92 1.25
CA TRP A 877 1.79 35.11 0.19
C TRP A 877 2.62 35.96 -0.79
N TYR A 878 2.09 37.11 -1.22
CA TYR A 878 2.78 38.03 -2.13
C TYR A 878 4.02 38.67 -1.48
N GLU A 879 3.96 38.95 -0.17
CA GLU A 879 5.11 39.46 0.58
C GLU A 879 6.28 38.47 0.58
N HIS A 880 6.00 37.17 0.69
CA HIS A 880 6.99 36.09 0.73
C HIS A 880 7.52 35.64 -0.66
N LEU A 881 7.01 36.20 -1.76
CA LEU A 881 7.60 35.96 -3.08
C LEU A 881 9.02 36.54 -3.18
N PRO A 882 9.98 35.81 -3.78
CA PRO A 882 11.31 36.34 -4.04
C PRO A 882 11.24 37.51 -5.04
N SER A 883 12.21 38.44 -4.96
CA SER A 883 12.26 39.64 -5.80
C SER A 883 12.29 39.35 -7.31
N SER A 884 12.76 38.17 -7.71
CA SER A 884 12.74 37.67 -9.10
C SER A 884 11.34 37.35 -9.64
N LEU A 885 10.39 36.97 -8.78
CA LEU A 885 9.03 36.52 -9.17
C LEU A 885 7.93 37.51 -8.75
N LYS A 886 8.30 38.66 -8.21
CA LYS A 886 7.37 39.66 -7.65
C LYS A 886 6.89 40.62 -8.75
N PHE A 887 5.58 40.63 -9.01
CA PHE A 887 4.94 41.53 -9.97
C PHE A 887 4.65 42.91 -9.36
N VAL A 888 4.35 43.90 -10.21
CA VAL A 888 4.06 45.29 -9.78
C VAL A 888 2.56 45.44 -9.53
N ARG A 889 2.15 45.52 -8.27
CA ARG A 889 0.76 45.84 -7.92
C ARG A 889 0.47 47.33 -8.13
N PRO A 890 -0.64 47.71 -8.78
CA PRO A 890 -1.10 49.10 -8.83
C PRO A 890 -1.24 49.67 -7.41
N ARG A 891 -0.59 50.81 -7.15
CA ARG A 891 -0.76 51.56 -5.89
C ARG A 891 -2.12 52.23 -5.88
N ASN A 892 -3.16 51.51 -5.44
CA ASN A 892 -4.39 52.05 -4.82
C ASN A 892 -5.28 50.95 -4.20
N LEU A 893 -4.67 49.99 -3.51
CA LEU A 893 -5.36 49.11 -2.54
C LEU A 893 -5.05 49.49 -1.07
N SER A 894 -4.37 50.61 -0.87
CA SER A 894 -4.19 51.25 0.44
C SER A 894 -5.35 52.20 0.74
N PHE A 895 -6.11 51.87 1.78
CA PHE A 895 -7.23 52.65 2.31
C PHE A 895 -6.83 54.08 2.67
N ALA A 896 -7.63 55.05 2.22
CA ALA A 896 -8.02 56.31 2.89
C ALA A 896 -8.50 57.30 1.82
N THR A 897 -9.41 58.18 2.23
CA THR A 897 -9.95 59.33 1.48
C THR A 897 -8.92 60.13 0.68
N ASP A 898 -9.14 60.29 -0.62
CA ASP A 898 -9.19 61.62 -1.26
C ASP A 898 -9.79 61.56 -2.68
N GLU A 899 -10.42 62.66 -3.09
CA GLU A 899 -11.00 62.83 -4.42
C GLU A 899 -9.92 63.13 -5.47
N SER A 900 -9.67 62.20 -6.40
CA SER A 900 -9.50 62.49 -7.85
C SER A 900 -9.00 61.26 -8.62
N LEU A 901 -9.65 60.96 -9.75
CA LEU A 901 -9.19 59.99 -10.74
C LEU A 901 -8.40 60.71 -11.85
N PRO A 902 -7.07 60.54 -11.96
CA PRO A 902 -6.35 60.89 -13.18
C PRO A 902 -6.42 59.72 -14.15
N PHE A 903 -7.39 59.76 -15.07
CA PHE A 903 -7.40 58.95 -16.30
C PHE A 903 -6.27 59.43 -17.24
N SER A 904 -5.02 59.12 -16.90
CA SER A 904 -3.84 59.45 -17.70
C SER A 904 -2.80 58.33 -17.62
N GLY A 905 -3.05 57.27 -18.39
CA GLY A 905 -2.19 56.09 -18.39
C GLY A 905 -2.37 55.17 -19.61
N LEU A 906 -3.03 55.65 -20.67
CA LEU A 906 -3.05 54.93 -21.95
C LEU A 906 -1.70 55.14 -22.64
N GLY A 907 -0.67 54.49 -22.10
CA GLY A 907 0.69 54.56 -22.60
C GLY A 907 0.77 53.95 -23.99
N THR A 908 0.78 54.82 -25.01
CA THR A 908 1.14 54.48 -26.39
C THR A 908 2.63 54.12 -26.47
N GLY A 909 2.99 53.00 -25.87
CA GLY A 909 4.30 52.36 -26.01
C GLY A 909 4.36 51.59 -27.32
N THR A 910 4.50 52.32 -28.43
CA THR A 910 4.83 51.73 -29.74
C THR A 910 6.27 51.21 -29.74
N GLU A 911 6.49 50.09 -29.04
CA GLU A 911 7.57 49.15 -29.35
C GLU A 911 6.94 47.83 -29.80
N ALA A 912 6.49 47.82 -31.06
CA ALA A 912 6.28 46.59 -31.82
C ALA A 912 7.64 45.94 -32.14
N GLY A 913 8.38 45.56 -31.09
CA GLY A 913 9.72 45.00 -31.14
C GLY A 913 9.70 43.49 -30.92
N THR A 914 9.72 42.73 -32.02
CA THR A 914 10.27 41.36 -32.15
C THR A 914 10.39 40.52 -30.87
N GLY A 915 9.34 39.73 -30.60
CA GLY A 915 9.14 38.83 -29.45
C GLY A 915 10.38 38.20 -28.78
N SER A 916 10.63 38.62 -27.53
CA SER A 916 11.62 38.06 -26.60
C SER A 916 11.03 37.88 -25.18
N THR A 917 9.93 37.12 -25.06
CA THR A 917 9.35 36.78 -23.74
C THR A 917 10.31 35.89 -22.95
N SER A 918 10.96 36.44 -21.92
CA SER A 918 11.73 35.66 -20.95
C SER A 918 10.82 34.76 -20.11
N SER A 919 11.32 33.59 -19.71
CA SER A 919 10.51 32.61 -18.96
C SER A 919 10.09 33.16 -17.59
N GLN A 920 10.91 34.04 -17.01
CA GLN A 920 10.63 34.79 -15.79
C GLN A 920 9.43 35.74 -15.96
N ALA A 921 9.37 36.51 -17.05
CA ALA A 921 8.24 37.41 -17.30
C ALA A 921 6.92 36.63 -17.48
N ALA A 922 6.94 35.48 -18.16
CA ALA A 922 5.78 34.61 -18.32
C ALA A 922 5.24 34.10 -16.97
N VAL A 923 6.14 33.60 -16.11
CA VAL A 923 5.81 33.11 -14.77
C VAL A 923 5.27 34.23 -13.87
N THR A 924 5.91 35.40 -13.85
CA THR A 924 5.49 36.54 -13.02
C THR A 924 4.09 37.04 -13.42
N ARG A 925 3.79 37.14 -14.72
CA ARG A 925 2.46 37.49 -15.24
C ARG A 925 1.39 36.45 -14.88
N PHE A 926 1.74 35.16 -14.93
CA PHE A 926 0.84 34.10 -14.50
C PHE A 926 0.52 34.13 -13.01
N LEU A 927 1.51 34.41 -12.15
CA LEU A 927 1.31 34.58 -10.72
C LEU A 927 0.44 35.80 -10.38
N GLU A 928 0.59 36.90 -11.13
CA GLU A 928 -0.26 38.09 -11.05
C GLU A 928 -1.71 37.77 -11.40
N MET A 929 -1.92 37.05 -12.50
CA MET A 929 -3.23 36.60 -12.96
C MET A 929 -3.93 35.67 -11.94
N GLN A 930 -3.21 34.70 -11.37
CA GLN A 930 -3.72 33.82 -10.31
C GLN A 930 -4.03 34.58 -9.00
N PHE A 931 -3.25 35.62 -8.68
CA PHE A 931 -3.51 36.50 -7.54
C PHE A 931 -4.83 37.27 -7.70
N TYR A 932 -5.06 37.91 -8.85
CA TYR A 932 -6.33 38.59 -9.11
C TYR A 932 -7.52 37.61 -9.16
N GLN A 933 -7.33 36.41 -9.71
CA GLN A 933 -8.34 35.36 -9.70
C GLN A 933 -8.74 34.94 -8.27
N CYS A 934 -7.79 34.85 -7.33
CA CYS A 934 -8.08 34.58 -5.92
C CYS A 934 -8.86 35.71 -5.25
N LEU A 935 -8.52 36.98 -5.52
CA LEU A 935 -9.27 38.14 -5.00
C LEU A 935 -10.72 38.14 -5.50
N ILE A 936 -10.93 37.98 -6.80
CA ILE A 936 -12.25 37.87 -7.44
C ILE A 936 -13.06 36.73 -6.82
N SER A 937 -12.45 35.55 -6.67
CA SER A 937 -13.12 34.39 -6.06
C SER A 937 -13.46 34.59 -4.58
N THR A 938 -12.69 35.41 -3.86
CA THR A 938 -12.89 35.71 -2.44
C THR A 938 -14.02 36.71 -2.22
N TYR A 939 -14.10 37.76 -3.05
CA TYR A 939 -15.07 38.85 -2.93
C TYR A 939 -16.34 38.65 -3.78
N TRP A 940 -16.34 37.75 -4.77
CA TRP A 940 -17.53 37.45 -5.57
C TRP A 940 -18.81 37.25 -4.73
N PRO A 941 -18.79 36.49 -3.60
CA PRO A 941 -19.99 36.29 -2.82
C PRO A 941 -20.59 37.57 -2.19
N ALA A 942 -19.81 38.65 -2.05
CA ALA A 942 -20.35 39.96 -1.68
C ALA A 942 -21.32 40.47 -2.77
N VAL A 943 -20.87 40.47 -4.03
CA VAL A 943 -21.66 40.88 -5.21
C VAL A 943 -22.91 40.02 -5.35
N TYR A 944 -22.77 38.69 -5.25
CA TYR A 944 -23.90 37.77 -5.29
C TYR A 944 -24.92 38.03 -4.18
N SER A 945 -24.45 38.31 -2.96
CA SER A 945 -25.36 38.58 -1.83
C SER A 945 -26.22 39.83 -2.05
N ILE A 946 -25.66 40.89 -2.65
CA ILE A 946 -26.43 42.10 -3.02
C ILE A 946 -27.45 41.77 -4.12
N LEU A 947 -27.03 41.07 -5.19
CA LEU A 947 -27.90 40.68 -6.30
C LEU A 947 -29.08 39.79 -5.87
N TYR A 948 -28.94 39.00 -4.80
CA TYR A 948 -29.96 38.06 -4.34
C TYR A 948 -30.82 38.55 -3.17
N LEU A 949 -30.27 39.42 -2.30
CA LEU A 949 -30.95 39.87 -1.06
C LEU A 949 -31.57 41.27 -1.14
N ASP A 950 -31.34 42.01 -2.23
CA ASP A 950 -31.88 43.36 -2.50
C ASP A 950 -31.66 44.36 -1.34
N THR A 951 -30.63 44.11 -0.53
CA THR A 951 -30.25 44.88 0.66
C THR A 951 -28.73 44.98 0.71
N ALA A 952 -28.21 46.20 0.85
CA ALA A 952 -26.78 46.48 0.79
C ALA A 952 -26.28 47.09 2.12
N PRO A 953 -25.62 46.31 2.99
CA PRO A 953 -24.86 46.86 4.13
C PRO A 953 -23.58 47.53 3.63
N ASP A 954 -23.18 48.66 4.22
CA ASP A 954 -22.00 49.45 3.81
C ASP A 954 -20.71 48.62 3.69
N THR A 955 -20.51 47.65 4.59
CA THR A 955 -19.35 46.75 4.57
C THR A 955 -19.30 45.85 3.34
N THR A 956 -20.45 45.51 2.76
CA THR A 956 -20.55 44.66 1.57
C THR A 956 -20.26 45.47 0.30
N LEU A 957 -20.62 46.76 0.27
CA LEU A 957 -20.31 47.66 -0.85
C LEU A 957 -18.80 47.86 -1.03
N VAL A 958 -18.04 47.96 0.06
CA VAL A 958 -16.57 48.04 0.01
C VAL A 958 -15.96 46.78 -0.63
N ASP A 959 -16.44 45.61 -0.25
CA ASP A 959 -15.97 44.33 -0.83
C ASP A 959 -16.41 44.17 -2.31
N CYS A 960 -17.56 44.71 -2.69
CA CYS A 960 -17.97 44.78 -4.10
C CYS A 960 -17.07 45.71 -4.93
N SER A 961 -16.60 46.84 -4.39
CA SER A 961 -15.59 47.68 -5.08
C SER A 961 -14.31 46.87 -5.33
N ARG A 962 -13.78 46.22 -4.29
CA ARG A 962 -12.59 45.36 -4.39
C ARG A 962 -12.73 44.24 -5.42
N PHE A 963 -13.94 43.68 -5.56
CA PHE A 963 -14.24 42.72 -6.61
C PHE A 963 -14.03 43.32 -8.01
N PHE A 964 -14.60 44.50 -8.30
CA PHE A 964 -14.46 45.14 -9.61
C PHE A 964 -13.02 45.62 -9.87
N ASP A 965 -12.33 46.14 -8.87
CA ASP A 965 -10.91 46.51 -8.96
C ASP A 965 -10.04 45.29 -9.29
N ALA A 966 -10.30 44.16 -8.63
CA ALA A 966 -9.62 42.91 -8.91
C ALA A 966 -9.98 42.34 -10.30
N TYR A 967 -11.22 42.51 -10.75
CA TYR A 967 -11.68 42.12 -12.09
C TYR A 967 -10.93 42.87 -13.20
N VAL A 968 -10.76 44.19 -13.06
CA VAL A 968 -9.94 44.98 -14.01
C VAL A 968 -8.48 44.49 -14.03
N GLY A 969 -7.91 44.17 -12.86
CA GLY A 969 -6.57 43.57 -12.75
C GLY A 969 -6.46 42.20 -13.41
N LEU A 970 -7.47 41.33 -13.26
CA LEU A 970 -7.51 40.03 -13.93
C LEU A 970 -7.58 40.17 -15.45
N VAL A 971 -8.49 41.00 -15.97
CA VAL A 971 -8.65 41.17 -17.43
C VAL A 971 -7.35 41.69 -18.05
N SER A 972 -6.72 42.71 -17.45
CA SER A 972 -5.42 43.23 -17.91
C SER A 972 -4.33 42.15 -17.91
N SER A 973 -4.19 41.42 -16.81
CA SER A 973 -3.17 40.36 -16.68
C SER A 973 -3.43 39.16 -17.60
N ILE A 974 -4.69 38.82 -17.93
CA ILE A 974 -5.02 37.81 -18.94
C ILE A 974 -4.48 38.21 -20.32
N THR A 975 -4.74 39.44 -20.78
CA THR A 975 -4.22 39.93 -22.08
C THR A 975 -2.69 39.90 -22.16
N ASP A 976 -1.99 40.16 -21.06
CA ASP A 976 -0.53 40.06 -20.99
C ASP A 976 -0.01 38.62 -20.88
N THR A 977 -0.79 37.72 -20.28
CA THR A 977 -0.38 36.33 -20.01
C THR A 977 -0.61 35.41 -21.21
N ILE A 978 -1.68 35.63 -22.00
CA ILE A 978 -2.09 34.74 -23.10
C ILE A 978 -1.02 34.60 -24.20
N THR A 979 -0.19 35.63 -24.39
CA THR A 979 0.94 35.62 -25.34
C THR A 979 2.19 34.90 -24.81
N SER A 980 2.26 34.68 -23.49
CA SER A 980 3.46 34.25 -22.78
C SER A 980 3.33 32.86 -22.12
N CYS A 981 2.10 32.36 -21.89
CA CYS A 981 1.82 31.08 -21.24
C CYS A 981 1.14 30.07 -22.17
N PRO A 982 1.90 29.37 -23.03
CA PRO A 982 1.32 28.54 -24.09
C PRO A 982 0.98 27.10 -23.67
N HIS A 983 1.15 26.74 -22.40
CA HIS A 983 0.82 25.41 -21.86
C HIS A 983 -0.67 25.25 -21.55
N THR A 984 -1.40 26.36 -21.38
CA THR A 984 -2.83 26.41 -20.98
C THR A 984 -3.65 27.46 -21.76
N PRO A 985 -3.49 27.59 -23.10
CA PRO A 985 -4.14 28.65 -23.89
C PRO A 985 -5.66 28.68 -23.70
N TRP A 986 -6.28 27.51 -23.61
CA TRP A 986 -7.72 27.34 -23.37
C TRP A 986 -8.20 28.01 -22.07
N ASN A 987 -7.43 27.91 -20.99
CA ASN A 987 -7.82 28.45 -19.68
C ASN A 987 -7.83 29.98 -19.66
N PHE A 988 -7.14 30.64 -20.60
CA PHE A 988 -7.18 32.10 -20.80
C PHE A 988 -8.32 32.54 -21.72
N TYR A 989 -8.83 31.67 -22.60
CA TYR A 989 -10.04 31.95 -23.39
C TYR A 989 -11.34 31.62 -22.64
N ALA A 990 -11.26 30.79 -21.59
CA ALA A 990 -12.37 30.42 -20.73
C ALA A 990 -12.58 31.38 -19.53
N ARG A 991 -11.62 32.25 -19.25
CA ARG A 991 -11.63 33.24 -18.16
C ARG A 991 -11.87 34.65 -18.70
#